data_AF-A0A1W9WT31-F1
#
_entry.id   AF-A0A1W9WT31-F1
#
_cell.length_a   1.000
_cell.length_b   1.000
_cell.length_c   1.000
_cell.angle_alpha   90.00
_cell.angle_beta   90.00
_cell.angle_gamma   90.00
#
_symmetry.space_group_name_H-M   'P 1'
#
loop_
_entity.id
_entity.type
_entity.pdbx_description
1 polymer ?
#
loop_
_entity_poly.entity_id
_entity_poly.type
_entity_poly.pdbx_seq_one_letter_code
_entity_poly.pdbx_strand_id
1 'polypeptide(L)'
;MMSLDYIDEMEPWVITHGRCPVCKKTATRFTSNTSGKQKCMNCFHKALETRLIREDISQWTWERFSLSLSSLGSMKDRLIALIHFSVFQSVERLPKLLVENLGFDSPHPLAWYARQKAYEASIYFQDSGKILKTILGLQKFISWQQKANMVKVCYGIDSSSPDVKLFITQMASDSSPNVRCHVADTIKDDKQAWVKTLFRKLCFDNNPLVREACRMVIKGNTAANGGRQGSGENRKLSRQPIKKQKPSYNRTEKFISMYCVFAMPKKIYEQYLSHIPDLLDKKKYKEKDLAALRINCEDSIIRLLAAVLSDKLLFKTVLERLPKQVVMLLYLLVWELRECDSQTAEKKLLQLMEIDSPDTVLDTSSETMARMPLFKAVKKNPAYFLFHIHENWAYGSRDNYTIAINPGLLALIEKIMPFPDFIRLVPVSDIKSRVKKVHKNNNDIFQQLPVILSFIDQGNLRLNKANTSILMSSLKKMANTCQINEYYKNGGKEFNYLKTKLLADFFNCMGPWEPKELENLPGFIKKRINQYFSFTEFESHRSRSAFTYIKHQMEYYDSDDDEMKMRKDLEEIFALLPKGEWISTNNLARMAYYNGIQFNPFAEDYEFDDLYISIKSDYSYRRMERKYVCHFSMYDIITLPFINTMMFFFGALGMVDLGYSYPENTICRQGDKSWLSIFDGLKYVRLTEFGNYILGRKKRFTVDIKIQSSKIEIDEHKTMLSMYGEDPIKKMVLEAVGQQINKSSYMVNYESFLKDCTTHKDVENKIQFFRDNIVEKPPIIWEGFFKEVLARMNPLEPVQVMAVFRVKQDRELLSILATDKILKKHVIKAENYHILVKTTDFSKVKKRLAFLGFFIR
;
A
#
# COMPACT_ATOMS: atom_id res chain seq x y z
N MET A 1 11.28 -13.89 -2.57
CA MET A 1 12.52 -13.22 -2.10
C MET A 1 13.73 -13.95 -2.67
N MET A 2 14.84 -13.26 -2.93
CA MET A 2 16.14 -13.91 -3.12
C MET A 2 16.70 -14.24 -1.73
N SER A 3 16.86 -15.51 -1.34
CA SER A 3 17.65 -15.82 -0.13
C SER A 3 19.06 -15.23 -0.25
N LEU A 4 19.69 -14.81 0.86
CA LEU A 4 21.12 -14.47 0.85
C LEU A 4 21.97 -15.70 0.43
N ASP A 5 21.41 -16.90 0.55
CA ASP A 5 22.07 -18.14 0.14
C ASP A 5 22.27 -18.23 -1.38
N TYR A 6 21.52 -17.43 -2.17
CA TYR A 6 21.75 -17.34 -3.63
C TYR A 6 22.87 -16.38 -4.03
N ILE A 7 23.48 -15.68 -3.07
CA ILE A 7 24.56 -14.73 -3.39
C ILE A 7 25.73 -15.47 -4.02
N ASP A 8 26.11 -16.63 -3.48
CA ASP A 8 27.29 -17.36 -3.93
C ASP A 8 27.06 -18.09 -5.27
N GLU A 9 25.79 -18.29 -5.65
CA GLU A 9 25.36 -18.95 -6.89
C GLU A 9 24.95 -17.96 -7.99
N MET A 10 25.23 -16.67 -7.81
CA MET A 10 24.70 -15.64 -8.69
C MET A 10 25.35 -15.67 -10.09
N GLU A 11 24.53 -15.77 -11.13
CA GLU A 11 24.96 -15.71 -12.51
C GLU A 11 25.42 -14.29 -12.94
N PRO A 12 26.26 -14.16 -13.99
CA PRO A 12 26.68 -12.87 -14.51
C PRO A 12 25.53 -11.94 -14.91
N TRP A 13 25.73 -10.63 -14.76
CA TRP A 13 24.75 -9.61 -15.15
C TRP A 13 24.34 -9.74 -16.62
N VAL A 14 23.04 -9.73 -16.89
CA VAL A 14 22.52 -9.66 -18.25
C VAL A 14 22.66 -8.23 -18.75
N ILE A 15 23.35 -8.05 -19.88
CA ILE A 15 23.52 -6.75 -20.51
C ILE A 15 22.33 -6.50 -21.45
N THR A 16 21.34 -5.75 -20.97
CA THR A 16 20.19 -5.32 -21.77
C THR A 16 19.93 -3.83 -21.54
N HIS A 17 19.51 -3.13 -22.58
CA HIS A 17 19.02 -1.76 -22.46
C HIS A 17 17.53 -1.79 -22.14
N GLY A 18 17.15 -1.39 -20.93
CA GLY A 18 15.76 -1.38 -20.50
C GLY A 18 15.53 -0.39 -19.36
N ARG A 19 14.25 -0.06 -19.09
CA ARG A 19 13.89 0.66 -17.86
C ARG A 19 13.87 -0.34 -16.71
N CYS A 20 14.58 -0.02 -15.63
CA CYS A 20 14.51 -0.79 -14.40
C CYS A 20 13.08 -0.81 -13.86
N PRO A 21 12.46 -1.97 -13.56
CA PRO A 21 11.10 -1.99 -13.01
C PRO A 21 11.03 -1.34 -11.61
N VAL A 22 12.16 -1.31 -10.88
CA VAL A 22 12.26 -0.75 -9.53
C VAL A 22 12.50 0.77 -9.57
N CYS A 23 13.63 1.24 -10.11
CA CYS A 23 13.93 2.69 -10.10
C CYS A 23 13.42 3.46 -11.31
N LYS A 24 12.80 2.78 -12.29
CA LYS A 24 12.32 3.33 -13.59
C LYS A 24 13.40 4.01 -14.45
N LYS A 25 14.66 4.06 -14.02
CA LYS A 25 15.80 4.59 -14.78
C LYS A 25 16.23 3.58 -15.85
N THR A 26 16.63 4.10 -17.01
CA THR A 26 17.28 3.29 -18.04
C THR A 26 18.59 2.73 -17.49
N ALA A 27 18.74 1.41 -17.56
CA ALA A 27 19.94 0.71 -17.14
C ALA A 27 20.41 -0.23 -18.25
N THR A 28 21.69 -0.59 -18.19
CA THR A 28 22.36 -1.49 -19.14
C THR A 28 22.64 -2.87 -18.55
N ARG A 29 22.49 -3.02 -17.24
CA ARG A 29 22.86 -4.24 -16.51
C ARG A 29 21.73 -4.63 -15.59
N PHE A 30 21.19 -5.82 -15.83
CA PHE A 30 20.09 -6.41 -15.08
C PHE A 30 20.51 -7.73 -14.45
N THR A 31 19.89 -8.07 -13.32
CA THR A 31 20.07 -9.38 -12.69
C THR A 31 19.59 -10.48 -13.62
N SER A 32 20.43 -11.48 -13.90
CA SER A 32 19.97 -12.81 -14.28
C SER A 32 19.30 -13.38 -13.04
N ASN A 33 18.00 -13.65 -13.08
CA ASN A 33 17.43 -14.56 -12.10
C ASN A 33 16.54 -15.56 -12.81
N THR A 34 16.50 -16.74 -12.22
CA THR A 34 15.66 -17.88 -12.58
C THR A 34 14.16 -17.61 -12.38
N SER A 35 13.79 -16.49 -11.75
CA SER A 35 12.41 -16.09 -11.43
C SER A 35 11.80 -15.03 -12.37
N GLY A 36 12.49 -14.61 -13.43
CA GLY A 36 11.99 -13.68 -14.45
C GLY A 36 11.84 -12.20 -14.06
N LYS A 37 12.05 -11.80 -12.79
CA LYS A 37 11.96 -10.38 -12.36
C LYS A 37 13.33 -9.67 -12.48
N GLN A 38 13.60 -8.99 -13.60
CA GLN A 38 14.87 -8.30 -13.86
C GLN A 38 15.00 -6.98 -13.06
N LYS A 39 15.94 -6.86 -12.11
CA LYS A 39 16.27 -5.58 -11.45
C LYS A 39 17.56 -5.00 -12.04
N CYS A 40 17.67 -3.67 -12.14
CA CYS A 40 18.97 -3.09 -12.53
C CYS A 40 20.01 -3.26 -11.41
N MET A 41 21.28 -3.30 -11.80
CA MET A 41 22.43 -3.48 -10.90
C MET A 41 22.38 -2.57 -9.66
N ASN A 42 22.04 -1.29 -9.83
CA ASN A 42 21.98 -0.34 -8.70
C ASN A 42 20.83 -0.65 -7.73
N CYS A 43 19.65 -0.99 -8.24
CA CYS A 43 18.51 -1.40 -7.40
C CYS A 43 18.77 -2.70 -6.68
N PHE A 44 19.47 -3.63 -7.35
CA PHE A 44 19.89 -4.87 -6.73
C PHE A 44 20.85 -4.62 -5.58
N HIS A 45 21.92 -3.85 -5.80
CA HIS A 45 22.89 -3.52 -4.76
C HIS A 45 22.21 -2.85 -3.55
N LYS A 46 21.30 -1.89 -3.78
CA LYS A 46 20.58 -1.23 -2.68
C LYS A 46 19.74 -2.22 -1.86
N ALA A 47 19.01 -3.10 -2.53
CA ALA A 47 18.20 -4.12 -1.86
C ALA A 47 19.05 -5.17 -1.14
N LEU A 48 20.20 -5.52 -1.71
CA LEU A 48 21.17 -6.44 -1.10
C LEU A 48 21.78 -5.81 0.15
N GLU A 49 22.18 -4.55 0.09
CA GLU A 49 22.77 -3.81 1.21
C GLU A 49 21.86 -3.75 2.42
N THR A 50 20.59 -3.39 2.22
CA THR A 50 19.58 -3.35 3.30
C THR A 50 19.47 -4.69 4.04
N ARG A 51 19.69 -5.81 3.36
CA ARG A 51 19.64 -7.14 3.99
C ARG A 51 20.92 -7.48 4.71
N LEU A 52 22.07 -7.23 4.07
CA LEU A 52 23.37 -7.47 4.69
C LEU A 52 23.53 -6.66 5.99
N ILE A 53 22.98 -5.43 6.05
CA ILE A 53 22.96 -4.61 7.27
C ILE A 53 22.14 -5.25 8.41
N ARG A 54 21.08 -6.02 8.09
CA ARG A 54 20.21 -6.67 9.08
C ARG A 54 20.74 -7.99 9.60
N GLU A 55 21.82 -8.52 9.02
CA GLU A 55 22.43 -9.76 9.49
C GLU A 55 23.05 -9.56 10.88
N ASP A 56 22.66 -10.41 11.83
CA ASP A 56 23.26 -10.42 13.17
C ASP A 56 24.63 -11.10 13.11
N ILE A 57 25.68 -10.31 13.39
CA ILE A 57 27.05 -10.79 13.46
C ILE A 57 27.60 -10.79 14.89
N SER A 58 26.75 -10.62 15.91
CA SER A 58 27.16 -10.61 17.32
C SER A 58 27.95 -11.85 17.75
N GLN A 59 27.69 -12.99 17.09
CA GLN A 59 28.34 -14.28 17.34
C GLN A 59 29.58 -14.55 16.47
N TRP A 60 29.99 -13.60 15.61
CA TRP A 60 31.16 -13.82 14.76
C TRP A 60 32.45 -13.72 15.58
N THR A 61 33.34 -14.70 15.41
CA THR A 61 34.71 -14.61 15.94
C THR A 61 35.61 -13.88 14.94
N TRP A 62 36.76 -13.40 15.43
CA TRP A 62 37.77 -12.80 14.55
C TRP A 62 38.27 -13.80 13.49
N GLU A 63 38.39 -15.08 13.81
CA GLU A 63 38.81 -16.13 12.88
C GLU A 63 37.81 -16.26 11.74
N ARG A 64 36.51 -16.31 12.05
CA ARG A 64 35.45 -16.33 11.04
C ARG A 64 35.50 -15.07 10.18
N PHE A 65 35.53 -13.89 10.81
CA PHE A 65 35.56 -12.61 10.12
C PHE A 65 36.76 -12.47 9.16
N SER A 66 37.96 -12.81 9.64
CA SER A 66 39.18 -12.74 8.83
C SER A 66 39.20 -13.80 7.71
N LEU A 67 38.64 -14.99 7.96
CA LEU A 67 38.43 -16.00 6.93
C LEU A 67 37.47 -15.51 5.84
N SER A 68 36.38 -14.82 6.20
CA SER A 68 35.43 -14.22 5.24
C SER A 68 36.09 -13.20 4.30
N LEU A 69 37.14 -12.51 4.76
CA LEU A 69 37.92 -11.56 3.94
C LEU A 69 39.09 -12.22 3.19
N SER A 70 39.43 -13.48 3.49
CA SER A 70 40.49 -14.25 2.83
C SER A 70 40.03 -14.86 1.48
N SER A 71 40.90 -15.50 0.70
CA SER A 71 40.51 -16.20 -0.52
C SER A 71 39.50 -17.34 -0.32
N LEU A 72 39.34 -17.84 0.90
CA LEU A 72 38.41 -18.94 1.25
C LEU A 72 37.01 -18.45 1.62
N GLY A 73 36.81 -17.15 1.83
CA GLY A 73 35.53 -16.57 2.19
C GLY A 73 34.54 -16.53 1.02
N SER A 74 33.29 -16.95 1.28
CA SER A 74 32.20 -16.83 0.31
C SER A 74 31.89 -15.36 -0.02
N MET A 75 31.21 -15.09 -1.13
CA MET A 75 30.84 -13.73 -1.50
C MET A 75 29.87 -13.13 -0.48
N LYS A 76 28.91 -13.93 -0.01
CA LYS A 76 27.97 -13.55 1.05
C LYS A 76 28.73 -13.09 2.30
N ASP A 77 29.58 -13.96 2.84
CA ASP A 77 30.29 -13.70 4.09
C ASP A 77 31.27 -12.53 3.95
N ARG A 78 31.93 -12.39 2.81
CA ARG A 78 32.82 -11.25 2.53
C ARG A 78 32.06 -9.93 2.57
N LEU A 79 30.89 -9.85 1.93
CA LEU A 79 30.09 -8.63 1.91
C LEU A 79 29.55 -8.28 3.30
N ILE A 80 29.13 -9.29 4.09
CA ILE A 80 28.75 -9.10 5.50
C ILE A 80 29.94 -8.52 6.30
N ALA A 81 31.13 -9.13 6.18
CA ALA A 81 32.34 -8.69 6.87
C ALA A 81 32.73 -7.24 6.50
N LEU A 82 32.64 -6.87 5.22
CA LEU A 82 32.98 -5.52 4.76
C LEU A 82 31.95 -4.46 5.20
N ILE A 83 30.67 -4.82 5.34
CA ILE A 83 29.62 -3.89 5.81
C ILE A 83 29.70 -3.70 7.33
N HIS A 84 29.95 -4.78 8.07
CA HIS A 84 30.00 -4.77 9.53
C HIS A 84 31.43 -4.69 10.10
N PHE A 85 32.38 -4.15 9.34
CA PHE A 85 33.79 -4.07 9.72
C PHE A 85 34.02 -3.33 11.05
N SER A 86 33.12 -2.43 11.42
CA SER A 86 33.20 -1.61 12.64
C SER A 86 33.23 -2.46 13.92
N VAL A 87 32.67 -3.67 13.90
CA VAL A 87 32.69 -4.60 15.04
C VAL A 87 34.13 -5.03 15.39
N PHE A 88 35.02 -5.07 14.41
CA PHE A 88 36.42 -5.49 14.60
C PHE A 88 37.44 -4.36 14.38
N GLN A 89 37.00 -3.09 14.38
CA GLN A 89 37.86 -1.94 14.09
C GLN A 89 39.06 -1.77 15.04
N SER A 90 39.00 -2.34 16.25
CA SER A 90 40.11 -2.36 17.21
C SER A 90 41.22 -3.37 16.88
N VAL A 91 40.99 -4.30 15.94
CA VAL A 91 41.94 -5.36 15.61
C VAL A 91 43.07 -4.83 14.71
N GLU A 92 44.31 -4.98 15.16
CA GLU A 92 45.50 -4.43 14.49
C GLU A 92 45.69 -4.90 13.04
N ARG A 93 45.29 -6.14 12.72
CA ARG A 93 45.47 -6.74 11.39
C ARG A 93 44.37 -6.36 10.39
N LEU A 94 43.27 -5.75 10.83
CA LEU A 94 42.12 -5.44 9.97
C LEU A 94 42.44 -4.46 8.82
N PRO A 95 43.22 -3.37 9.01
CA PRO A 95 43.59 -2.47 7.92
C PRO A 95 44.20 -3.19 6.72
N LYS A 96 45.06 -4.18 6.96
CA LYS A 96 45.68 -4.99 5.91
C LYS A 96 44.64 -5.78 5.12
N LEU A 97 43.69 -6.43 5.80
CA LEU A 97 42.62 -7.20 5.15
C LEU A 97 41.68 -6.33 4.31
N LEU A 98 41.33 -5.13 4.81
CA LEU A 98 40.51 -4.18 4.04
C LEU A 98 41.24 -3.72 2.77
N VAL A 99 42.53 -3.40 2.90
CA VAL A 99 43.39 -2.98 1.79
C VAL A 99 43.63 -4.09 0.77
N GLU A 100 43.73 -5.35 1.19
CA GLU A 100 43.77 -6.51 0.31
C GLU A 100 42.47 -6.65 -0.51
N ASN A 101 41.32 -6.42 0.13
CA ASN A 101 40.00 -6.50 -0.52
C ASN A 101 39.71 -5.36 -1.52
N LEU A 102 40.47 -4.26 -1.50
CA LEU A 102 40.44 -3.25 -2.58
C LEU A 102 40.82 -3.85 -3.94
N GLY A 103 41.62 -4.92 -3.91
CA GLY A 103 42.07 -5.66 -5.08
C GLY A 103 41.26 -6.89 -5.41
N PHE A 104 40.18 -7.18 -4.67
CA PHE A 104 39.43 -8.43 -4.79
C PHE A 104 38.98 -8.67 -6.22
N ASP A 105 39.51 -9.70 -6.86
CA ASP A 105 39.25 -10.04 -8.26
C ASP A 105 38.67 -11.45 -8.32
N SER A 106 37.44 -11.54 -8.82
CA SER A 106 36.68 -12.78 -8.87
C SER A 106 35.74 -12.70 -10.08
N PRO A 107 35.46 -13.83 -10.77
CA PRO A 107 34.47 -13.88 -11.84
C PRO A 107 33.05 -13.61 -11.35
N HIS A 108 32.84 -13.58 -10.02
CA HIS A 108 31.55 -13.34 -9.42
C HIS A 108 30.98 -11.95 -9.79
N PRO A 109 29.68 -11.84 -10.14
CA PRO A 109 29.06 -10.58 -10.57
C PRO A 109 29.16 -9.44 -9.53
N LEU A 110 29.29 -9.79 -8.24
CA LEU A 110 29.42 -8.84 -7.13
C LEU A 110 30.86 -8.50 -6.75
N ALA A 111 31.88 -8.98 -7.46
CA ALA A 111 33.27 -8.68 -7.14
C ALA A 111 33.57 -7.17 -7.15
N TRP A 112 32.94 -6.42 -8.07
CA TRP A 112 33.02 -4.96 -8.08
C TRP A 112 32.39 -4.33 -6.84
N TYR A 113 31.24 -4.85 -6.40
CA TYR A 113 30.53 -4.34 -5.23
C TYR A 113 31.29 -4.62 -3.94
N ALA A 114 31.95 -5.78 -3.82
CA ALA A 114 32.87 -6.07 -2.72
C ALA A 114 34.03 -5.06 -2.66
N ARG A 115 34.66 -4.73 -3.80
CA ARG A 115 35.71 -3.70 -3.85
C ARG A 115 35.18 -2.32 -3.42
N GLN A 116 33.96 -1.97 -3.82
CA GLN A 116 33.31 -0.72 -3.41
C GLN A 116 33.09 -0.68 -1.89
N LYS A 117 32.65 -1.78 -1.28
CA LYS A 117 32.50 -1.87 0.19
C LYS A 117 33.83 -1.88 0.93
N ALA A 118 34.87 -2.48 0.37
CA ALA A 118 36.23 -2.38 0.91
C ALA A 118 36.76 -0.93 0.87
N TYR A 119 36.47 -0.17 -0.19
CA TYR A 119 36.78 1.26 -0.28
C TYR A 119 36.04 2.04 0.82
N GLU A 120 34.73 1.85 0.96
CA GLU A 120 33.92 2.52 1.99
C GLU A 120 34.43 2.19 3.41
N ALA A 121 34.66 0.91 3.71
CA ALA A 121 35.22 0.48 4.98
C ALA A 121 36.59 1.10 5.28
N SER A 122 37.43 1.27 4.25
CA SER A 122 38.75 1.90 4.39
C SER A 122 38.66 3.40 4.67
N ILE A 123 37.70 4.11 4.06
CA ILE A 123 37.46 5.55 4.28
C ILE A 123 36.86 5.80 5.67
N TYR A 124 35.89 4.97 6.08
CA TYR A 124 35.18 5.12 7.36
C TYR A 124 35.87 4.41 8.53
N PHE A 125 37.08 3.90 8.33
CA PHE A 125 37.85 3.29 9.40
C PHE A 125 38.21 4.35 10.46
N GLN A 126 37.93 4.07 11.74
CA GLN A 126 38.09 5.03 12.83
C GLN A 126 39.52 5.63 12.91
N ASP A 127 40.52 4.82 12.59
CA ASP A 127 41.93 5.24 12.47
C ASP A 127 42.37 5.22 11.00
N SER A 128 41.83 6.14 10.20
CA SER A 128 42.13 6.25 8.77
C SER A 128 43.64 6.49 8.51
N GLY A 129 44.38 7.01 9.48
CA GLY A 129 45.84 7.10 9.46
C GLY A 129 46.53 5.74 9.39
N LYS A 130 46.02 4.70 10.08
CA LYS A 130 46.52 3.32 9.94
C LYS A 130 46.25 2.74 8.56
N ILE A 131 45.10 3.01 7.97
CA ILE A 131 44.80 2.58 6.58
C ILE A 131 45.81 3.23 5.63
N LEU A 132 46.03 4.54 5.77
CA LEU A 132 46.98 5.28 4.95
C LEU A 132 48.41 4.75 5.10
N LYS A 133 48.88 4.54 6.34
CA LYS A 133 50.20 3.93 6.62
C LYS A 133 50.33 2.53 6.04
N THR A 134 49.26 1.73 6.11
CA THR A 134 49.21 0.39 5.53
C THR A 134 49.36 0.44 4.02
N ILE A 135 48.64 1.34 3.32
CA ILE A 135 48.74 1.47 1.86
C ILE A 135 50.13 1.97 1.44
N LEU A 136 50.64 3.02 2.08
CA LEU A 136 51.94 3.61 1.75
C LEU A 136 53.12 2.68 2.07
N GLY A 137 52.95 1.75 3.02
CA GLY A 137 53.95 0.75 3.39
C GLY A 137 53.96 -0.50 2.50
N LEU A 138 53.06 -0.64 1.53
CA LEU A 138 53.01 -1.82 0.66
C LEU A 138 54.08 -1.77 -0.42
N GLN A 139 54.91 -2.81 -0.46
CA GLN A 139 55.96 -2.98 -1.47
C GLN A 139 55.48 -3.74 -2.71
N LYS A 140 54.38 -4.49 -2.60
CA LYS A 140 53.81 -5.31 -3.68
C LYS A 140 52.31 -5.11 -3.76
N PHE A 141 51.82 -5.00 -4.99
CA PHE A 141 50.40 -4.85 -5.30
C PHE A 141 49.91 -6.12 -5.99
N ILE A 142 48.73 -6.59 -5.59
CA ILE A 142 48.14 -7.84 -6.02
C ILE A 142 47.53 -7.69 -7.42
N SER A 143 46.91 -6.55 -7.71
CA SER A 143 46.22 -6.29 -8.98
C SER A 143 46.22 -4.82 -9.34
N TRP A 144 45.94 -4.51 -10.62
CA TRP A 144 45.78 -3.11 -11.03
C TRP A 144 44.52 -2.48 -10.40
N GLN A 145 43.49 -3.28 -10.12
CA GLN A 145 42.28 -2.88 -9.40
C GLN A 145 42.62 -2.43 -7.98
N GLN A 146 43.54 -3.14 -7.31
CA GLN A 146 44.02 -2.75 -5.98
C GLN A 146 44.67 -1.38 -6.00
N LYS A 147 45.63 -1.16 -6.92
CA LYS A 147 46.30 0.14 -7.09
C LYS A 147 45.30 1.26 -7.39
N ALA A 148 44.36 1.02 -8.30
CA ALA A 148 43.34 1.99 -8.68
C ALA A 148 42.43 2.39 -7.52
N ASN A 149 42.03 1.43 -6.67
CA ASN A 149 41.18 1.72 -5.51
C ASN A 149 41.99 2.33 -4.35
N MET A 150 43.25 1.97 -4.17
CA MET A 150 44.17 2.63 -3.22
C MET A 150 44.35 4.11 -3.53
N VAL A 151 44.49 4.47 -4.81
CA VAL A 151 44.52 5.88 -5.27
C VAL A 151 43.31 6.63 -4.73
N LYS A 152 42.10 6.06 -4.82
CA LYS A 152 40.87 6.67 -4.30
C LYS A 152 40.88 6.76 -2.77
N VAL A 153 41.31 5.70 -2.08
CA VAL A 153 41.38 5.67 -0.61
C VAL A 153 42.36 6.71 -0.08
N CYS A 154 43.61 6.71 -0.56
CA CYS A 154 44.63 7.67 -0.14
C CYS A 154 44.20 9.12 -0.39
N TYR A 155 43.63 9.39 -1.57
CA TYR A 155 43.16 10.73 -1.91
C TYR A 155 41.94 11.16 -1.08
N GLY A 156 41.04 10.22 -0.77
CA GLY A 156 39.86 10.48 0.06
C GLY A 156 40.17 10.69 1.53
N ILE A 157 41.24 10.07 2.06
CA ILE A 157 41.68 10.23 3.45
C ILE A 157 42.43 11.56 3.64
N ASP A 158 43.49 11.81 2.86
CA ASP A 158 44.29 13.03 2.98
C ASP A 158 44.99 13.40 1.66
N SER A 159 44.30 14.16 0.81
CA SER A 159 44.84 14.66 -0.46
C SER A 159 45.95 15.72 -0.29
N SER A 160 46.16 16.25 0.92
CA SER A 160 47.15 17.29 1.19
C SER A 160 48.50 16.73 1.64
N SER A 161 48.52 15.49 2.17
CA SER A 161 49.74 14.79 2.60
C SER A 161 50.81 14.70 1.50
N PRO A 162 52.08 15.03 1.81
CA PRO A 162 53.21 14.87 0.87
C PRO A 162 53.37 13.44 0.36
N ASP A 163 53.19 12.44 1.25
CA ASP A 163 53.34 11.02 0.89
C ASP A 163 52.22 10.56 -0.04
N VAL A 164 51.00 11.06 0.17
CA VAL A 164 49.87 10.83 -0.75
C VAL A 164 50.13 11.47 -2.10
N LYS A 165 50.61 12.71 -2.15
CA LYS A 165 50.97 13.38 -3.42
C LYS A 165 52.03 12.59 -4.20
N LEU A 166 53.05 12.10 -3.50
CA LEU A 166 54.10 11.26 -4.09
C LEU A 166 53.51 9.96 -4.64
N PHE A 167 52.71 9.26 -3.83
CA PHE A 167 52.05 8.01 -4.23
C PHE A 167 51.15 8.19 -5.46
N ILE A 168 50.30 9.23 -5.47
CA ILE A 168 49.40 9.52 -6.60
C ILE A 168 50.20 9.87 -7.86
N THR A 169 51.31 10.61 -7.73
CA THR A 169 52.19 10.96 -8.84
C THR A 169 52.89 9.72 -9.41
N GLN A 170 53.32 8.79 -8.56
CA GLN A 170 53.87 7.50 -8.99
C GLN A 170 52.82 6.67 -9.72
N MET A 171 51.59 6.57 -9.19
CA MET A 171 50.49 5.86 -9.83
C MET A 171 50.05 6.48 -11.17
N ALA A 172 50.22 7.78 -11.33
CA ALA A 172 49.98 8.47 -12.61
C ALA A 172 50.97 8.04 -13.72
N SER A 173 52.06 7.37 -13.36
CA SER A 173 53.06 6.80 -14.28
C SER A 173 53.08 5.27 -14.25
N ASP A 174 52.09 4.63 -13.60
CA ASP A 174 52.00 3.17 -13.50
C ASP A 174 51.94 2.53 -14.89
N SER A 175 52.52 1.34 -15.08
CA SER A 175 52.52 0.65 -16.37
C SER A 175 51.11 0.33 -16.87
N SER A 176 50.15 0.11 -15.95
CA SER A 176 48.76 -0.16 -16.30
C SER A 176 48.01 1.12 -16.68
N PRO A 177 47.47 1.21 -17.92
CA PRO A 177 46.66 2.36 -18.32
C PRO A 177 45.39 2.51 -17.48
N ASN A 178 44.84 1.42 -16.94
CA ASN A 178 43.63 1.48 -16.10
C ASN A 178 43.91 2.21 -14.78
N VAL A 179 45.08 2.03 -14.17
CA VAL A 179 45.47 2.75 -12.96
C VAL A 179 45.57 4.25 -13.26
N ARG A 180 46.22 4.60 -14.37
CA ARG A 180 46.34 6.00 -14.82
C ARG A 180 44.99 6.65 -15.13
N CYS A 181 44.04 5.90 -15.73
CA CYS A 181 42.65 6.35 -15.91
C CYS A 181 41.97 6.66 -14.56
N HIS A 182 42.16 5.81 -13.56
CA HIS A 182 41.59 6.02 -12.22
C HIS A 182 42.24 7.19 -11.48
N VAL A 183 43.54 7.43 -11.67
CA VAL A 183 44.20 8.65 -11.18
C VAL A 183 43.55 9.88 -11.80
N ALA A 184 43.39 9.89 -13.12
CA ALA A 184 42.71 10.99 -13.82
C ALA A 184 41.29 11.23 -13.28
N ASP A 185 40.49 10.17 -13.11
CA ASP A 185 39.12 10.28 -12.59
C ASP A 185 39.05 10.80 -11.15
N THR A 186 40.03 10.43 -10.31
CA THR A 186 40.08 10.81 -8.89
C THR A 186 40.43 12.29 -8.69
N ILE A 187 41.37 12.81 -9.47
CA ILE A 187 41.92 14.16 -9.26
C ILE A 187 41.26 15.25 -10.13
N LYS A 188 40.36 14.86 -11.05
CA LYS A 188 39.83 15.74 -12.12
C LYS A 188 39.18 17.04 -11.66
N ASP A 189 38.54 17.05 -10.49
CA ASP A 189 37.76 18.18 -9.98
C ASP A 189 38.56 19.06 -9.00
N ASP A 190 39.81 18.67 -8.68
CA ASP A 190 40.65 19.37 -7.72
C ASP A 190 41.44 20.52 -8.39
N LYS A 191 41.43 21.68 -7.73
CA LYS A 191 41.98 22.94 -8.24
C LYS A 191 43.45 23.19 -7.84
N GLN A 192 44.05 22.33 -7.02
CA GLN A 192 45.44 22.45 -6.57
C GLN A 192 46.42 22.47 -7.76
N ALA A 193 47.50 23.26 -7.63
CA ALA A 193 48.44 23.50 -8.73
C ALA A 193 49.16 22.22 -9.20
N TRP A 194 49.55 21.34 -8.27
CA TRP A 194 50.20 20.06 -8.58
C TRP A 194 49.25 19.11 -9.31
N VAL A 195 47.97 19.07 -8.91
CA VAL A 195 46.92 18.27 -9.56
C VAL A 195 46.69 18.73 -10.99
N LYS A 196 46.56 20.05 -11.24
CA LYS A 196 46.40 20.58 -12.60
C LYS A 196 47.56 20.20 -13.50
N THR A 197 48.78 20.24 -12.96
CA THR A 197 49.99 19.84 -13.67
C THR A 197 49.96 18.34 -14.00
N LEU A 198 49.62 17.50 -13.04
CA LEU A 198 49.54 16.05 -13.19
C LEU A 198 48.42 15.63 -14.16
N PHE A 199 47.23 16.21 -14.03
CA PHE A 199 46.10 15.95 -14.92
C PHE A 199 46.40 16.39 -16.36
N ARG A 200 47.09 17.53 -16.54
CA ARG A 200 47.54 17.97 -17.87
C ARG A 200 48.53 16.98 -18.50
N LYS A 201 49.43 16.36 -17.73
CA LYS A 201 50.30 15.29 -18.23
C LYS A 201 49.48 14.07 -18.70
N LEU A 202 48.47 13.66 -17.95
CA LEU A 202 47.59 12.53 -18.30
C LEU A 202 46.76 12.80 -19.57
N CYS A 203 46.38 14.05 -19.85
CA CYS A 203 45.72 14.42 -21.12
C CYS A 203 46.57 14.11 -22.37
N PHE A 204 47.90 14.04 -22.22
CA PHE A 204 48.86 13.72 -23.28
C PHE A 204 49.49 12.32 -23.12
N ASP A 205 48.89 11.44 -22.31
CA ASP A 205 49.37 10.08 -22.11
C ASP A 205 49.49 9.31 -23.44
N ASN A 206 50.50 8.45 -23.58
CA ASN A 206 50.72 7.66 -24.79
C ASN A 206 49.58 6.67 -25.06
N ASN A 207 48.85 6.23 -24.03
CA ASN A 207 47.73 5.31 -24.17
C ASN A 207 46.40 6.06 -24.47
N PRO A 208 45.68 5.68 -25.54
CA PRO A 208 44.42 6.34 -25.92
C PRO A 208 43.33 6.26 -24.86
N LEU A 209 43.30 5.21 -24.03
CA LEU A 209 42.28 5.04 -22.98
C LEU A 209 42.42 6.12 -21.89
N VAL A 210 43.66 6.44 -21.51
CA VAL A 210 43.95 7.48 -20.50
C VAL A 210 43.58 8.86 -21.04
N ARG A 211 43.90 9.13 -22.31
CA ARG A 211 43.47 10.37 -22.99
C ARG A 211 41.95 10.48 -23.05
N GLU A 212 41.25 9.38 -23.33
CA GLU A 212 39.78 9.39 -23.37
C GLU A 212 39.17 9.55 -21.97
N ALA A 213 39.74 8.94 -20.94
CA ALA A 213 39.33 9.18 -19.55
C ALA A 213 39.43 10.67 -19.19
N CYS A 214 40.48 11.36 -19.63
CA CYS A 214 40.61 12.82 -19.48
C CYS A 214 39.59 13.62 -20.32
N ARG A 215 39.14 13.10 -21.47
CA ARG A 215 38.16 13.75 -22.37
C ARG A 215 36.70 13.52 -21.98
N MET A 216 36.34 12.35 -21.46
CA MET A 216 34.98 12.09 -20.96
C MET A 216 34.62 13.05 -19.82
N VAL A 217 35.61 13.54 -19.08
CA VAL A 217 35.49 14.59 -18.07
C VAL A 217 35.24 15.97 -18.69
N ILE A 218 35.92 16.31 -19.80
CA ILE A 218 35.70 17.58 -20.52
C ILE A 218 34.29 17.62 -21.15
N LYS A 219 33.74 16.48 -21.61
CA LYS A 219 32.34 16.40 -22.09
C LYS A 219 31.29 16.53 -20.99
N GLY A 220 31.64 16.25 -19.72
CA GLY A 220 30.81 16.55 -18.55
C GLY A 220 30.72 18.04 -18.20
N ASN A 221 31.67 18.86 -18.70
CA ASN A 221 31.67 20.32 -18.53
C ASN A 221 31.63 21.13 -19.84
N THR A 222 31.58 20.47 -21.00
CA THR A 222 31.41 21.11 -22.32
C THR A 222 30.85 20.12 -23.36
N ALA A 223 29.53 20.04 -23.47
CA ALA A 223 28.86 19.90 -24.76
C ALA A 223 27.99 21.17 -24.90
N ALA A 224 28.37 22.21 -25.63
CA ALA A 224 28.96 22.22 -26.96
C ALA A 224 29.97 23.36 -27.15
N ASN A 225 31.14 23.01 -27.67
CA ASN A 225 31.71 23.73 -28.81
C ASN A 225 32.50 22.72 -29.64
N GLY A 226 31.82 22.14 -30.63
CA GLY A 226 32.46 21.36 -31.68
C GLY A 226 33.11 22.31 -32.66
N GLY A 227 34.44 22.44 -32.58
CA GLY A 227 35.29 22.99 -33.63
C GLY A 227 36.28 21.93 -34.07
N ARG A 228 35.95 21.15 -35.11
CA ARG A 228 36.95 20.44 -35.92
C ARG A 228 37.64 21.49 -36.79
N GLN A 229 38.94 21.68 -36.61
CA GLN A 229 39.83 22.15 -37.68
C GLN A 229 40.62 20.95 -38.17
N GLY A 230 40.67 20.80 -39.49
CA GLY A 230 41.44 19.79 -40.20
C GLY A 230 42.64 20.39 -40.91
N SER A 231 43.39 19.49 -41.55
CA SER A 231 44.31 19.72 -42.66
C SER A 231 44.31 18.41 -43.47
N GLY A 232 44.14 18.36 -44.79
CA GLY A 232 44.05 19.44 -45.77
C GLY A 232 43.48 18.99 -47.13
N GLU A 233 43.41 20.01 -48.00
CA GLU A 233 43.47 20.00 -49.46
C GLU A 233 42.37 19.29 -50.28
N ASN A 234 41.40 20.08 -50.77
CA ASN A 234 41.43 20.50 -52.18
C ASN A 234 40.34 21.53 -52.55
N ARG A 235 40.72 22.38 -53.52
CA ARG A 235 40.01 23.53 -54.11
C ARG A 235 38.52 23.31 -54.45
N LYS A 236 37.69 24.33 -54.18
CA LYS A 236 36.86 25.03 -55.20
C LYS A 236 36.10 26.23 -54.59
N LEU A 237 36.11 27.35 -55.30
CA LEU A 237 35.39 28.59 -54.98
C LEU A 237 33.87 28.38 -54.98
N SER A 238 33.17 28.85 -53.93
CA SER A 238 31.78 29.31 -54.01
C SER A 238 31.36 30.02 -52.70
N ARG A 239 30.63 31.14 -52.86
CA ARG A 239 30.28 32.17 -51.86
C ARG A 239 29.65 31.63 -50.56
N GLN A 240 30.11 32.08 -49.38
CA GLN A 240 29.47 31.79 -48.10
C GLN A 240 28.31 32.76 -47.78
N PRO A 241 27.17 32.27 -47.24
CA PRO A 241 26.13 33.12 -46.67
C PRO A 241 26.49 33.55 -45.25
N ILE A 242 26.05 34.76 -44.87
CA ILE A 242 26.23 35.36 -43.55
C ILE A 242 25.70 34.42 -42.45
N LYS A 243 26.58 33.91 -41.58
CA LYS A 243 26.19 33.09 -40.41
C LYS A 243 25.47 33.97 -39.38
N LYS A 244 24.15 33.78 -39.21
CA LYS A 244 23.40 34.32 -38.06
C LYS A 244 24.03 33.82 -36.76
N GLN A 245 24.40 34.73 -35.85
CA GLN A 245 24.89 34.39 -34.51
C GLN A 245 23.82 33.55 -33.78
N LYS A 246 24.22 32.40 -33.22
CA LYS A 246 23.32 31.59 -32.37
C LYS A 246 23.06 32.33 -31.05
N PRO A 247 21.80 32.42 -30.59
CA PRO A 247 21.47 33.07 -29.33
C PRO A 247 22.17 32.36 -28.15
N SER A 248 22.70 33.16 -27.21
CA SER A 248 23.27 32.65 -25.95
C SER A 248 22.14 32.39 -24.95
N TYR A 249 22.02 31.15 -24.48
CA TYR A 249 20.99 30.72 -23.53
C TYR A 249 21.56 30.47 -22.14
N ASN A 250 20.81 30.87 -21.10
CA ASN A 250 21.08 30.48 -19.71
C ASN A 250 20.72 29.00 -19.46
N ARG A 251 20.95 28.50 -18.23
CA ARG A 251 20.74 27.07 -17.91
C ARG A 251 19.28 26.62 -18.13
N THR A 252 18.30 27.40 -17.70
CA THR A 252 16.87 27.09 -17.83
C THR A 252 16.42 27.20 -19.29
N GLU A 253 16.85 28.25 -19.99
CA GLU A 253 16.58 28.45 -21.42
C GLU A 253 17.15 27.30 -22.28
N LYS A 254 18.40 26.88 -22.02
CA LYS A 254 19.01 25.71 -22.67
C LYS A 254 18.17 24.46 -22.44
N PHE A 255 17.72 24.27 -21.20
CA PHE A 255 16.88 23.12 -20.84
C PHE A 255 15.55 23.12 -21.59
N ILE A 256 14.84 24.25 -21.62
CA ILE A 256 13.58 24.38 -22.38
C ILE A 256 13.83 24.16 -23.87
N SER A 257 14.86 24.79 -24.45
CA SER A 257 15.20 24.65 -25.87
C SER A 257 15.56 23.22 -26.30
N MET A 258 16.09 22.42 -25.37
CA MET A 258 16.54 21.05 -25.64
C MET A 258 15.41 20.03 -25.52
N TYR A 259 14.42 20.29 -24.67
CA TYR A 259 13.40 19.30 -24.28
C TYR A 259 11.97 19.68 -24.65
N CYS A 260 11.70 20.92 -25.07
CA CYS A 260 10.36 21.36 -25.48
C CYS A 260 10.32 21.60 -26.99
N VAL A 261 9.32 21.00 -27.65
CA VAL A 261 9.00 21.26 -29.06
C VAL A 261 7.65 21.95 -29.12
N PHE A 262 7.62 23.19 -29.59
CA PHE A 262 6.39 23.96 -29.69
C PHE A 262 5.75 23.76 -31.06
N ALA A 263 4.61 23.07 -31.13
CA ALA A 263 3.90 22.83 -32.39
C ALA A 263 3.29 24.11 -33.00
N MET A 264 3.06 25.15 -32.19
CA MET A 264 2.38 26.40 -32.61
C MET A 264 3.02 27.66 -32.01
N PRO A 265 4.32 27.90 -32.24
CA PRO A 265 5.08 28.91 -31.50
C PRO A 265 4.46 30.30 -31.62
N LYS A 266 4.05 30.70 -32.83
CA LYS A 266 3.44 32.02 -33.07
C LYS A 266 2.19 32.27 -32.23
N LYS A 267 1.28 31.28 -32.18
CA LYS A 267 0.02 31.39 -31.43
C LYS A 267 0.26 31.34 -29.92
N ILE A 268 1.21 30.53 -29.47
CA ILE A 268 1.60 30.45 -28.05
C ILE A 268 2.07 31.81 -27.56
N TYR A 269 2.96 32.44 -28.33
CA TYR A 269 3.45 33.77 -28.03
C TYR A 269 2.32 34.80 -27.97
N GLU A 270 1.54 34.92 -29.04
CA GLU A 270 0.47 35.93 -29.17
C GLU A 270 -0.56 35.83 -28.05
N GLN A 271 -1.00 34.62 -27.72
CA GLN A 271 -2.11 34.39 -26.78
C GLN A 271 -1.64 34.35 -25.32
N TYR A 272 -0.49 33.74 -25.03
CA TYR A 272 -0.12 33.38 -23.65
C TYR A 272 1.17 34.02 -23.15
N LEU A 273 2.06 34.55 -24.00
CA LEU A 273 3.36 35.08 -23.54
C LEU A 273 3.63 36.54 -23.93
N SER A 274 2.88 37.12 -24.87
CA SER A 274 3.10 38.47 -25.43
C SER A 274 3.07 39.60 -24.40
N HIS A 275 2.39 39.40 -23.28
CA HIS A 275 2.27 40.34 -22.16
C HIS A 275 3.39 40.23 -21.13
N ILE A 276 4.14 39.12 -21.12
CA ILE A 276 5.19 38.86 -20.14
C ILE A 276 6.33 39.89 -20.20
N PRO A 277 6.83 40.34 -21.37
CA PRO A 277 7.88 41.35 -21.43
C PRO A 277 7.58 42.62 -20.61
N ASP A 278 6.31 43.02 -20.52
CA ASP A 278 5.89 44.22 -19.79
C ASP A 278 5.87 44.03 -18.27
N LEU A 279 5.88 42.78 -17.81
CA LEU A 279 5.90 42.38 -16.39
C LEU A 279 7.30 42.04 -15.88
N LEU A 280 8.31 42.01 -16.76
CA LEU A 280 9.70 41.71 -16.37
C LEU A 280 10.34 42.89 -15.64
N ASP A 281 11.18 42.59 -14.65
CA ASP A 281 11.94 43.60 -13.90
C ASP A 281 12.88 44.39 -14.83
N LYS A 282 12.58 45.68 -15.01
CA LYS A 282 13.35 46.62 -15.84
C LYS A 282 14.77 46.85 -15.32
N LYS A 283 15.08 46.49 -14.07
CA LYS A 283 16.45 46.51 -13.52
C LYS A 283 17.26 45.29 -13.99
N LYS A 284 16.60 44.17 -14.28
CA LYS A 284 17.23 42.91 -14.69
C LYS A 284 17.35 42.77 -16.21
N TYR A 285 16.40 43.33 -16.96
CA TYR A 285 16.37 43.27 -18.42
C TYR A 285 16.59 44.66 -19.03
N LYS A 286 17.60 44.78 -19.91
CA LYS A 286 17.85 46.05 -20.62
C LYS A 286 16.75 46.28 -21.65
N GLU A 287 16.49 47.54 -21.99
CA GLU A 287 15.44 47.94 -22.94
C GLU A 287 15.59 47.25 -24.31
N LYS A 288 16.83 47.07 -24.79
CA LYS A 288 17.13 46.31 -26.02
C LYS A 288 16.74 44.84 -25.92
N ASP A 289 16.93 44.21 -24.76
CA ASP A 289 16.58 42.81 -24.53
C ASP A 289 15.06 42.65 -24.44
N LEU A 290 14.36 43.59 -23.79
CA LEU A 290 12.89 43.64 -23.75
C LEU A 290 12.29 43.84 -25.15
N ALA A 291 12.86 44.71 -25.97
CA ALA A 291 12.45 44.90 -27.35
C ALA A 291 12.64 43.61 -28.19
N ALA A 292 13.72 42.87 -27.96
CA ALA A 292 13.94 41.57 -28.62
C ALA A 292 12.92 40.51 -28.18
N LEU A 293 12.57 40.45 -26.90
CA LEU A 293 11.56 39.54 -26.37
C LEU A 293 10.14 39.84 -26.88
N ARG A 294 9.89 41.06 -27.35
CA ARG A 294 8.61 41.44 -27.97
C ARG A 294 8.44 40.90 -29.40
N ILE A 295 9.50 40.35 -30.00
CA ILE A 295 9.45 39.76 -31.33
C ILE A 295 8.88 38.35 -31.23
N ASN A 296 7.81 38.04 -31.98
CA ASN A 296 7.22 36.71 -32.01
C ASN A 296 8.13 35.72 -32.76
N CYS A 297 9.07 35.11 -32.04
CA CYS A 297 9.96 34.07 -32.53
C CYS A 297 10.16 32.97 -31.48
N GLU A 298 10.70 31.84 -31.91
CA GLU A 298 10.95 30.69 -31.02
C GLU A 298 11.92 31.02 -29.88
N ASP A 299 12.93 31.86 -30.13
CA ASP A 299 13.87 32.34 -29.11
C ASP A 299 13.14 33.13 -28.01
N SER A 300 12.21 34.02 -28.37
CA SER A 300 11.40 34.77 -27.41
C SER A 300 10.53 33.85 -26.56
N ILE A 301 9.93 32.81 -27.14
CA ILE A 301 9.12 31.83 -26.40
C ILE A 301 9.96 31.10 -25.36
N ILE A 302 11.15 30.62 -25.74
CA ILE A 302 12.06 29.91 -24.84
C ILE A 302 12.46 30.82 -23.67
N ARG A 303 12.84 32.07 -23.94
CA ARG A 303 13.26 33.03 -22.92
C ARG A 303 12.13 33.48 -22.01
N LEU A 304 10.96 33.77 -22.57
CA LEU A 304 9.78 34.15 -21.79
C LEU A 304 9.27 33.00 -20.94
N LEU A 305 9.25 31.78 -21.47
CA LEU A 305 8.88 30.61 -20.68
C LEU A 305 9.90 30.33 -19.57
N ALA A 306 11.19 30.53 -19.83
CA ALA A 306 12.22 30.41 -18.78
C ALA A 306 12.02 31.44 -17.66
N ALA A 307 11.67 32.69 -18.01
CA ALA A 307 11.35 33.74 -17.05
C ALA A 307 10.10 33.39 -16.24
N VAL A 308 9.03 32.97 -16.91
CA VAL A 308 7.77 32.51 -16.31
C VAL A 308 8.00 31.35 -15.34
N LEU A 309 8.79 30.34 -15.71
CA LEU A 309 9.06 29.18 -14.86
C LEU A 309 10.06 29.47 -13.71
N SER A 310 10.64 30.67 -13.68
CA SER A 310 11.55 31.11 -12.62
C SER A 310 10.86 32.02 -11.60
N ASP A 311 9.62 32.43 -11.84
CA ASP A 311 8.89 33.40 -11.02
C ASP A 311 7.42 32.97 -10.81
N LYS A 312 7.02 32.82 -9.54
CA LYS A 312 5.67 32.36 -9.18
C LYS A 312 4.58 33.32 -9.63
N LEU A 313 4.82 34.63 -9.63
CA LEU A 313 3.84 35.64 -10.00
C LEU A 313 3.62 35.63 -11.52
N LEU A 314 4.70 35.61 -12.30
CA LEU A 314 4.62 35.50 -13.76
C LEU A 314 3.93 34.21 -14.20
N PHE A 315 4.23 33.09 -13.53
CA PHE A 315 3.56 31.83 -13.79
C PHE A 315 2.06 31.89 -13.51
N LYS A 316 1.66 32.51 -12.40
CA LYS A 316 0.24 32.74 -12.09
C LYS A 316 -0.47 33.52 -13.19
N THR A 317 0.14 34.58 -13.74
CA THR A 317 -0.46 35.35 -14.84
C THR A 317 -0.67 34.51 -16.10
N VAL A 318 0.25 33.58 -16.40
CA VAL A 318 0.07 32.64 -17.52
C VAL A 318 -1.07 31.65 -17.24
N LEU A 319 -1.14 31.11 -16.02
CA LEU A 319 -2.22 30.20 -15.62
C LEU A 319 -3.61 30.83 -15.76
N GLU A 320 -3.76 32.10 -15.37
CA GLU A 320 -5.02 32.85 -15.47
C GLU A 320 -5.49 33.06 -16.92
N ARG A 321 -4.57 33.00 -17.89
CA ARG A 321 -4.88 33.08 -19.33
C ARG A 321 -5.15 31.71 -19.96
N LEU A 322 -4.76 30.61 -19.32
CA LEU A 322 -5.00 29.27 -19.85
C LEU A 322 -6.48 28.86 -19.66
N PRO A 323 -7.06 28.09 -20.59
CA PRO A 323 -8.40 27.54 -20.40
C PRO A 323 -8.49 26.68 -19.14
N LYS A 324 -9.61 26.75 -18.40
CA LYS A 324 -9.82 26.04 -17.12
C LYS A 324 -9.44 24.55 -17.19
N GLN A 325 -9.85 23.85 -18.25
CA GLN A 325 -9.54 22.44 -18.47
C GLN A 325 -8.03 22.14 -18.62
N VAL A 326 -7.27 23.08 -19.19
CA VAL A 326 -5.81 22.96 -19.36
C VAL A 326 -5.11 23.15 -18.02
N VAL A 327 -5.57 24.12 -17.22
CA VAL A 327 -5.10 24.33 -15.85
C VAL A 327 -5.41 23.11 -14.98
N MET A 328 -6.61 22.54 -15.08
CA MET A 328 -6.97 21.30 -14.37
C MET A 328 -6.12 20.11 -14.79
N LEU A 329 -5.82 19.97 -16.09
CA LEU A 329 -4.93 18.92 -16.59
C LEU A 329 -3.51 19.10 -16.02
N LEU A 330 -3.06 20.34 -15.88
CA LEU A 330 -1.78 20.64 -15.26
C LEU A 330 -1.76 20.20 -13.80
N TYR A 331 -2.78 20.54 -13.02
CA TYR A 331 -2.88 20.11 -11.62
C TYR A 331 -2.89 18.59 -11.48
N LEU A 332 -3.70 17.92 -12.29
CA LEU A 332 -3.76 16.47 -12.34
C LEU A 332 -2.38 15.88 -12.65
N LEU A 333 -1.67 16.42 -13.63
CA LEU A 333 -0.38 15.88 -14.05
C LEU A 333 0.80 16.22 -13.12
N VAL A 334 0.70 17.32 -12.37
CA VAL A 334 1.70 17.69 -11.37
C VAL A 334 1.54 16.86 -10.10
N TRP A 335 0.30 16.68 -9.63
CA TRP A 335 0.06 16.21 -8.27
C TRP A 335 -0.54 14.80 -8.18
N GLU A 336 -1.42 14.42 -9.11
CA GLU A 336 -2.09 13.11 -9.05
C GLU A 336 -1.41 12.03 -9.91
N LEU A 337 -0.85 12.43 -11.06
CA LEU A 337 -0.37 11.52 -12.11
C LEU A 337 0.78 12.15 -12.90
N ARG A 338 2.04 11.72 -12.77
CA ARG A 338 3.14 12.30 -13.59
C ARG A 338 2.92 12.15 -15.10
N GLU A 339 2.30 11.03 -15.50
CA GLU A 339 1.87 10.72 -16.85
C GLU A 339 0.62 9.84 -16.79
N CYS A 340 -0.25 9.93 -17.80
CA CYS A 340 -1.44 9.07 -17.87
C CYS A 340 -1.91 8.87 -19.31
N ASP A 341 -2.67 7.81 -19.54
CA ASP A 341 -3.33 7.61 -20.83
C ASP A 341 -4.38 8.71 -21.09
N SER A 342 -4.52 9.11 -22.34
CA SER A 342 -5.38 10.23 -22.74
C SER A 342 -6.84 10.04 -22.32
N GLN A 343 -7.34 8.81 -22.32
CA GLN A 343 -8.74 8.53 -21.98
C GLN A 343 -8.99 8.66 -20.47
N THR A 344 -8.07 8.16 -19.65
CA THR A 344 -8.10 8.34 -18.19
C THR A 344 -7.94 9.81 -17.82
N ALA A 345 -7.06 10.54 -18.50
CA ALA A 345 -6.90 11.99 -18.31
C ALA A 345 -8.22 12.73 -18.59
N GLU A 346 -8.91 12.41 -19.70
CA GLU A 346 -10.22 12.97 -20.04
C GLU A 346 -11.28 12.66 -18.98
N LYS A 347 -11.38 11.40 -18.55
CA LYS A 347 -12.35 11.00 -17.51
C LYS A 347 -12.10 11.72 -16.19
N LYS A 348 -10.85 11.85 -15.76
CA LYS A 348 -10.50 12.60 -14.55
C LYS A 348 -10.75 14.09 -14.68
N LEU A 349 -10.51 14.68 -15.85
CA LEU A 349 -10.87 16.08 -16.12
C LEU A 349 -12.37 16.32 -15.96
N LEU A 350 -13.20 15.43 -16.51
CA LEU A 350 -14.66 15.50 -16.32
C LEU A 350 -15.04 15.41 -14.84
N GLN A 351 -14.40 14.52 -14.07
CA GLN A 351 -14.62 14.42 -12.62
C GLN A 351 -14.16 15.67 -11.85
N LEU A 352 -13.05 16.31 -12.25
CA LEU A 352 -12.56 17.55 -11.66
C LEU A 352 -13.49 18.73 -11.94
N MET A 353 -14.13 18.72 -13.12
CA MET A 353 -15.06 19.74 -13.54
C MET A 353 -16.47 19.57 -12.94
N GLU A 354 -16.69 18.51 -12.13
CA GLU A 354 -17.99 18.13 -11.55
C GLU A 354 -19.11 18.05 -12.60
N ILE A 355 -18.77 17.64 -13.83
CA ILE A 355 -19.76 17.36 -14.87
C ILE A 355 -20.30 15.95 -14.59
N ASP A 356 -21.48 15.88 -13.99
CA ASP A 356 -22.16 14.62 -13.71
C ASP A 356 -22.47 13.87 -15.02
N SER A 357 -21.72 12.79 -15.27
CA SER A 357 -21.88 11.77 -16.32
C SER A 357 -21.69 12.20 -17.80
N PRO A 358 -21.00 11.39 -18.64
CA PRO A 358 -21.00 11.57 -20.10
C PRO A 358 -22.38 11.38 -20.73
N ASP A 359 -23.28 10.63 -20.07
CA ASP A 359 -24.57 10.22 -20.64
C ASP A 359 -25.65 11.31 -20.59
N THR A 360 -25.39 12.43 -19.90
CA THR A 360 -26.33 13.57 -19.82
C THR A 360 -26.01 14.68 -20.82
N VAL A 361 -25.02 14.49 -21.70
CA VAL A 361 -24.63 15.45 -22.76
C VAL A 361 -25.36 15.16 -24.09
N LEU A 362 -26.52 14.50 -24.04
CA LEU A 362 -27.37 14.33 -25.22
C LEU A 362 -28.41 15.44 -25.40
N ASP A 363 -28.46 16.46 -24.53
CA ASP A 363 -29.35 17.59 -24.78
C ASP A 363 -28.72 18.98 -24.59
N THR A 364 -28.55 19.60 -25.76
CA THR A 364 -28.59 21.02 -26.13
C THR A 364 -27.96 22.12 -25.25
N SER A 365 -27.05 22.86 -25.92
CA SER A 365 -26.76 24.30 -25.77
C SER A 365 -25.72 24.78 -24.74
N SER A 366 -24.44 24.45 -24.98
CA SER A 366 -23.40 25.50 -25.02
C SER A 366 -22.22 25.07 -25.90
N GLU A 367 -21.94 25.90 -26.89
CA GLU A 367 -21.09 25.58 -28.03
C GLU A 367 -19.59 25.66 -27.69
N THR A 368 -18.83 24.68 -28.20
CA THR A 368 -17.52 24.78 -28.89
C THR A 368 -16.40 23.82 -28.45
N MET A 369 -16.57 22.87 -27.51
CA MET A 369 -15.53 21.82 -27.29
C MET A 369 -16.02 20.38 -27.04
N ALA A 370 -17.29 20.07 -27.29
CA ALA A 370 -17.70 18.68 -27.48
C ALA A 370 -17.34 18.22 -28.91
N ARG A 371 -16.15 17.60 -29.11
CA ARG A 371 -15.86 16.62 -30.22
C ARG A 371 -14.39 16.21 -30.40
N MET A 372 -13.40 16.87 -29.78
CA MET A 372 -11.99 16.53 -30.03
C MET A 372 -11.37 15.76 -28.85
N PRO A 373 -10.94 14.49 -29.04
CA PRO A 373 -10.14 13.77 -28.05
C PRO A 373 -8.94 14.58 -27.58
N LEU A 374 -8.60 14.48 -26.30
CA LEU A 374 -7.54 15.24 -25.65
C LEU A 374 -6.20 15.07 -26.35
N PHE A 375 -5.89 13.87 -26.85
CA PHE A 375 -4.68 13.64 -27.63
C PHE A 375 -4.59 14.52 -28.90
N LYS A 376 -5.72 14.79 -29.54
CA LYS A 376 -5.80 15.71 -30.69
C LYS A 376 -5.76 17.16 -30.21
N ALA A 377 -6.37 17.47 -29.07
CA ALA A 377 -6.32 18.81 -28.47
C ALA A 377 -4.89 19.22 -28.13
N VAL A 378 -4.10 18.34 -27.50
CA VAL A 378 -2.69 18.59 -27.18
C VAL A 378 -1.86 18.91 -28.45
N LYS A 379 -2.15 18.25 -29.57
CA LYS A 379 -1.47 18.48 -30.85
C LYS A 379 -1.93 19.74 -31.59
N LYS A 380 -3.20 20.14 -31.43
CA LYS A 380 -3.86 21.14 -32.30
C LYS A 380 -4.24 22.46 -31.61
N ASN A 381 -4.19 22.54 -30.28
CA ASN A 381 -4.57 23.73 -29.54
C ASN A 381 -3.33 24.34 -28.85
N PRO A 382 -2.98 25.61 -29.13
CA PRO A 382 -1.80 26.26 -28.57
C PRO A 382 -1.83 26.36 -27.04
N ALA A 383 -3.00 26.25 -26.39
CA ALA A 383 -3.11 26.26 -24.93
C ALA A 383 -2.37 25.09 -24.26
N TYR A 384 -2.17 23.96 -24.95
CA TYR A 384 -1.55 22.76 -24.40
C TYR A 384 -0.03 22.71 -24.56
N PHE A 385 0.62 23.86 -24.76
CA PHE A 385 2.06 23.94 -25.05
C PHE A 385 2.99 23.42 -23.93
N LEU A 386 2.48 23.27 -22.71
CA LEU A 386 3.21 22.69 -21.57
C LEU A 386 3.23 21.15 -21.58
N PHE A 387 2.39 20.52 -22.38
CA PHE A 387 2.22 19.07 -22.42
C PHE A 387 2.93 18.47 -23.64
N HIS A 388 3.33 17.21 -23.49
CA HIS A 388 3.76 16.37 -24.58
C HIS A 388 2.90 15.12 -24.63
N ILE A 389 2.86 14.53 -25.82
CA ILE A 389 2.12 13.31 -26.05
C ILE A 389 2.98 12.31 -26.80
N HIS A 390 2.96 11.07 -26.35
CA HIS A 390 3.63 9.97 -27.03
C HIS A 390 2.64 8.85 -27.32
N GLU A 391 2.85 8.20 -28.45
CA GLU A 391 2.06 7.07 -28.89
C GLU A 391 2.66 5.79 -28.31
N ASN A 392 1.83 5.00 -27.63
CA ASN A 392 2.21 3.71 -27.09
C ASN A 392 1.91 2.64 -28.13
N TRP A 393 2.95 2.07 -28.70
CA TRP A 393 2.88 0.92 -29.59
C TRP A 393 2.58 -0.35 -28.79
N ALA A 394 1.38 -0.44 -28.22
CA ALA A 394 0.84 -1.68 -27.67
C ALA A 394 0.03 -2.38 -28.76
N TYR A 395 0.28 -3.67 -28.99
CA TYR A 395 -0.44 -4.46 -29.99
C TYR A 395 -1.95 -4.39 -29.75
N GLY A 396 -2.69 -3.80 -30.69
CA GLY A 396 -4.15 -4.00 -30.81
C GLY A 396 -5.08 -2.84 -30.44
N SER A 397 -4.60 -1.64 -30.07
CA SER A 397 -5.47 -0.45 -29.96
C SER A 397 -4.96 0.68 -30.85
N ARG A 398 -5.84 1.30 -31.64
CA ARG A 398 -5.49 2.33 -32.62
C ARG A 398 -5.34 3.74 -32.04
N ASP A 399 -5.44 3.92 -30.72
CA ASP A 399 -5.44 5.25 -30.07
C ASP A 399 -4.86 5.24 -28.65
N ASN A 400 -3.79 4.46 -28.38
CA ASN A 400 -3.11 4.52 -27.07
C ASN A 400 -2.11 5.67 -27.02
N TYR A 401 -2.55 6.83 -26.57
CA TYR A 401 -1.67 7.98 -26.31
C TYR A 401 -1.48 8.21 -24.81
N THR A 402 -0.24 8.45 -24.41
CA THR A 402 0.08 8.92 -23.05
C THR A 402 0.41 10.41 -23.09
N ILE A 403 -0.20 11.15 -22.17
CA ILE A 403 -0.03 12.58 -21.98
C ILE A 403 0.76 12.81 -20.70
N ALA A 404 1.72 13.72 -20.79
CA ALA A 404 2.51 14.14 -19.66
C ALA A 404 2.95 15.60 -19.83
N ILE A 405 3.35 16.24 -18.73
CA ILE A 405 4.02 17.54 -18.81
C ILE A 405 5.36 17.33 -19.51
N ASN A 406 5.76 18.26 -20.38
CA ASN A 406 7.07 18.20 -21.06
C ASN A 406 8.16 17.83 -20.04
N PRO A 407 9.02 16.81 -20.29
CA PRO A 407 9.91 16.26 -19.25
C PRO A 407 10.86 17.28 -18.62
N GLY A 408 11.17 18.36 -19.36
CA GLY A 408 11.97 19.48 -18.87
C GLY A 408 11.21 20.52 -18.04
N LEU A 409 9.89 20.48 -17.99
CA LEU A 409 9.07 21.49 -17.32
C LEU A 409 8.55 21.00 -15.97
N LEU A 410 8.28 19.70 -15.80
CA LEU A 410 7.62 19.17 -14.60
C LEU A 410 8.31 19.60 -13.29
N ALA A 411 9.62 19.38 -13.16
CA ALA A 411 10.38 19.71 -11.95
C ALA A 411 10.47 21.23 -11.67
N LEU A 412 10.27 22.07 -12.69
CA LEU A 412 10.20 23.52 -12.53
C LEU A 412 8.80 23.93 -12.09
N ILE A 413 7.77 23.39 -12.76
CA ILE A 413 6.36 23.63 -12.48
C ILE A 413 6.01 23.18 -11.06
N GLU A 414 6.42 21.98 -10.63
CA GLU A 414 6.21 21.47 -9.26
C GLU A 414 6.64 22.48 -8.17
N LYS A 415 7.69 23.28 -8.40
CA LYS A 415 8.23 24.24 -7.42
C LYS A 415 7.45 25.57 -7.36
N ILE A 416 6.79 25.92 -8.46
CA ILE A 416 6.15 27.23 -8.63
C ILE A 416 4.63 27.15 -8.68
N MET A 417 4.07 25.95 -8.87
CA MET A 417 2.63 25.72 -9.01
C MET A 417 1.91 26.19 -7.74
N PRO A 418 0.97 27.16 -7.83
CA PRO A 418 0.15 27.55 -6.69
C PRO A 418 -0.77 26.40 -6.28
N PHE A 419 -1.16 26.35 -5.00
CA PHE A 419 -2.18 25.40 -4.54
C PHE A 419 -3.50 25.63 -5.31
N PRO A 420 -4.17 24.56 -5.77
CA PRO A 420 -5.38 24.70 -6.58
C PRO A 420 -6.55 25.28 -5.78
N ASP A 421 -7.20 26.34 -6.27
CA ASP A 421 -8.37 26.92 -5.59
C ASP A 421 -9.57 25.97 -5.51
N PHE A 422 -9.68 25.00 -6.44
CA PHE A 422 -10.77 24.03 -6.48
C PHE A 422 -10.71 22.97 -5.37
N ILE A 423 -9.64 22.89 -4.58
CA ILE A 423 -9.58 21.99 -3.41
C ILE A 423 -10.19 22.63 -2.16
N ARG A 424 -10.54 23.93 -2.21
CA ARG A 424 -11.22 24.57 -1.09
C ARG A 424 -12.52 23.84 -0.82
N LEU A 425 -12.80 23.57 0.46
CA LEU A 425 -14.03 22.93 0.88
C LEU A 425 -15.17 23.94 0.75
N VAL A 426 -15.86 23.91 -0.40
CA VAL A 426 -17.01 24.77 -0.69
C VAL A 426 -18.30 24.06 -0.26
N PRO A 427 -19.13 24.68 0.58
CA PRO A 427 -20.45 24.16 0.92
C PRO A 427 -21.36 24.02 -0.30
N VAL A 428 -22.08 22.90 -0.36
CA VAL A 428 -23.03 22.59 -1.45
C VAL A 428 -24.45 22.71 -0.94
N SER A 429 -25.24 23.56 -1.58
CA SER A 429 -26.69 23.65 -1.40
C SER A 429 -27.44 22.68 -2.32
N ASP A 430 -28.68 22.35 -1.95
CA ASP A 430 -29.57 21.47 -2.73
C ASP A 430 -28.99 20.09 -3.08
N ILE A 431 -28.52 19.35 -2.06
CA ILE A 431 -27.99 18.00 -2.28
C ILE A 431 -29.04 17.00 -2.77
N LYS A 432 -30.34 17.21 -2.48
CA LYS A 432 -31.40 16.22 -2.75
C LYS A 432 -31.63 15.97 -4.23
N SER A 433 -31.40 16.98 -5.07
CA SER A 433 -31.47 16.85 -6.54
C SER A 433 -30.26 16.13 -7.13
N ARG A 434 -29.13 16.10 -6.40
CA ARG A 434 -27.83 15.60 -6.87
C ARG A 434 -27.51 14.16 -6.45
N VAL A 435 -28.27 13.59 -5.51
CA VAL A 435 -28.06 12.21 -5.04
C VAL A 435 -29.36 11.44 -4.99
N LYS A 436 -29.28 10.10 -5.13
CA LYS A 436 -30.46 9.25 -5.03
C LYS A 436 -30.95 9.07 -3.60
N LYS A 437 -30.06 9.17 -2.61
CA LYS A 437 -30.38 8.96 -1.19
C LYS A 437 -29.62 9.91 -0.28
N VAL A 438 -30.28 10.29 0.80
CA VAL A 438 -29.69 10.99 1.94
C VAL A 438 -29.90 10.14 3.18
N HIS A 439 -28.82 9.71 3.82
CA HIS A 439 -28.87 9.06 5.12
C HIS A 439 -28.62 10.09 6.20
N LYS A 440 -29.54 10.17 7.15
CA LYS A 440 -29.36 10.87 8.41
C LYS A 440 -29.56 9.84 9.51
N ASN A 441 -28.60 9.71 10.41
CA ASN A 441 -28.73 8.77 11.51
C ASN A 441 -29.82 9.21 12.49
N ASN A 442 -30.11 10.52 12.60
CA ASN A 442 -31.17 11.08 13.44
C ASN A 442 -31.18 10.55 14.88
N ASN A 443 -30.01 10.22 15.44
CA ASN A 443 -29.85 9.65 16.77
C ASN A 443 -30.37 8.19 16.91
N ASP A 444 -30.71 7.50 15.81
CA ASP A 444 -31.12 6.08 15.77
C ASP A 444 -30.08 5.18 16.45
N ILE A 445 -28.79 5.48 16.28
CA ILE A 445 -27.71 4.67 16.86
C ILE A 445 -27.82 4.56 18.39
N PHE A 446 -28.30 5.60 19.08
CA PHE A 446 -28.42 5.54 20.53
C PHE A 446 -29.55 4.62 20.98
N GLN A 447 -30.62 4.50 20.20
CA GLN A 447 -31.70 3.53 20.47
C GLN A 447 -31.25 2.10 20.16
N GLN A 448 -30.44 1.93 19.12
CA GLN A 448 -29.99 0.62 18.64
C GLN A 448 -28.82 0.06 19.47
N LEU A 449 -27.96 0.93 20.00
CA LEU A 449 -26.70 0.53 20.64
C LEU A 449 -26.88 -0.49 21.77
N PRO A 450 -27.78 -0.30 22.76
CA PRO A 450 -27.94 -1.29 23.82
C PRO A 450 -28.32 -2.69 23.30
N VAL A 451 -29.16 -2.75 22.28
CA VAL A 451 -29.59 -4.01 21.64
C VAL A 451 -28.43 -4.63 20.85
N ILE A 452 -27.66 -3.82 20.11
CA ILE A 452 -26.47 -4.25 19.38
C ILE A 452 -25.45 -4.89 20.33
N LEU A 453 -25.14 -4.23 21.45
CA LEU A 453 -24.16 -4.70 22.40
C LEU A 453 -24.61 -6.00 23.07
N SER A 454 -25.88 -6.07 23.50
CA SER A 454 -26.45 -7.29 24.06
C SER A 454 -26.47 -8.44 23.04
N PHE A 455 -26.72 -8.15 21.76
CA PHE A 455 -26.71 -9.16 20.70
C PHE A 455 -25.32 -9.79 20.55
N ILE A 456 -24.27 -8.96 20.57
CA ILE A 456 -22.88 -9.40 20.48
C ILE A 456 -22.46 -10.17 21.73
N ASP A 457 -22.77 -9.65 22.92
CA ASP A 457 -22.42 -10.25 24.22
C ASP A 457 -23.02 -11.65 24.41
N GLN A 458 -24.23 -11.88 23.88
CA GLN A 458 -24.88 -13.19 23.84
C GLN A 458 -24.26 -14.19 22.84
N GLY A 459 -23.17 -13.83 22.16
CA GLY A 459 -22.51 -14.70 21.17
C GLY A 459 -23.33 -14.95 19.90
N ASN A 460 -24.34 -14.11 19.61
CA ASN A 460 -25.16 -14.28 18.40
C ASN A 460 -24.38 -13.94 17.10
N LEU A 461 -23.21 -13.33 17.23
CA LEU A 461 -22.37 -12.91 16.11
C LEU A 461 -21.37 -14.02 15.72
N ARG A 462 -21.82 -14.97 14.90
CA ARG A 462 -20.99 -16.10 14.47
C ARG A 462 -20.03 -15.71 13.34
N LEU A 463 -18.76 -16.14 13.47
CA LEU A 463 -17.71 -16.01 12.47
C LEU A 463 -17.63 -17.24 11.55
N ASN A 464 -16.95 -17.08 10.42
CA ASN A 464 -16.63 -18.18 9.52
C ASN A 464 -15.64 -19.19 10.15
N LYS A 465 -15.42 -20.34 9.50
CA LYS A 465 -14.48 -21.38 10.01
C LYS A 465 -13.04 -20.90 10.18
N ALA A 466 -12.63 -19.87 9.45
CA ALA A 466 -11.30 -19.27 9.54
C ALA A 466 -11.22 -18.18 10.62
N ASN A 467 -12.32 -17.87 11.33
CA ASN A 467 -12.47 -16.74 12.24
C ASN A 467 -12.10 -15.37 11.64
N THR A 468 -12.18 -15.22 10.31
CA THR A 468 -11.76 -13.97 9.63
C THR A 468 -12.91 -13.05 9.27
N SER A 469 -14.15 -13.54 9.17
CA SER A 469 -15.29 -12.70 8.79
C SER A 469 -16.61 -13.18 9.38
N ILE A 470 -17.49 -12.22 9.64
CA ILE A 470 -18.83 -12.43 10.18
C ILE A 470 -19.70 -13.12 9.12
N LEU A 471 -20.44 -14.16 9.54
CA LEU A 471 -21.36 -14.87 8.66
C LEU A 471 -22.54 -13.98 8.24
N MET A 472 -22.93 -14.10 6.97
CA MET A 472 -24.07 -13.37 6.40
C MET A 472 -25.39 -13.66 7.15
N SER A 473 -25.56 -14.88 7.66
CA SER A 473 -26.71 -15.25 8.49
C SER A 473 -26.73 -14.49 9.83
N SER A 474 -25.57 -14.30 10.46
CA SER A 474 -25.43 -13.50 11.69
C SER A 474 -25.77 -12.04 11.43
N LEU A 475 -25.26 -11.47 10.33
CA LEU A 475 -25.57 -10.08 9.93
C LEU A 475 -27.07 -9.89 9.67
N LYS A 476 -27.71 -10.83 8.98
CA LYS A 476 -29.17 -10.81 8.76
C LYS A 476 -29.94 -10.85 10.09
N LYS A 477 -29.54 -11.72 11.02
CA LYS A 477 -30.17 -11.83 12.34
C LYS A 477 -30.00 -10.52 13.11
N MET A 478 -28.79 -9.97 13.15
CA MET A 478 -28.47 -8.71 13.81
C MET A 478 -29.28 -7.54 13.24
N ALA A 479 -29.33 -7.39 11.92
CA ALA A 479 -30.07 -6.31 11.26
C ALA A 479 -31.57 -6.33 11.64
N ASN A 480 -32.17 -7.52 11.67
CA ASN A 480 -33.58 -7.68 12.02
C ASN A 480 -33.84 -7.47 13.52
N THR A 481 -33.03 -8.07 14.40
CA THR A 481 -33.20 -7.99 15.86
C THR A 481 -32.94 -6.58 16.37
N CYS A 482 -31.89 -5.92 15.86
CA CYS A 482 -31.51 -4.57 16.25
C CYS A 482 -32.21 -3.48 15.43
N GLN A 483 -33.12 -3.86 14.51
CA GLN A 483 -33.87 -2.95 13.63
C GLN A 483 -32.97 -1.94 12.89
N ILE A 484 -31.86 -2.41 12.33
CA ILE A 484 -30.87 -1.57 11.67
C ILE A 484 -31.36 -1.18 10.27
N ASN A 485 -31.53 0.13 10.06
CA ASN A 485 -31.89 0.70 8.77
C ASN A 485 -30.69 0.71 7.81
N GLU A 486 -30.66 -0.23 6.86
CA GLU A 486 -29.58 -0.38 5.88
C GLU A 486 -29.47 0.75 4.85
N TYR A 487 -28.24 1.02 4.40
CA TYR A 487 -27.95 2.04 3.38
C TYR A 487 -28.60 1.73 2.02
N TYR A 488 -28.56 0.46 1.63
CA TYR A 488 -29.10 -0.03 0.37
C TYR A 488 -30.20 -1.06 0.66
N LYS A 489 -31.45 -0.73 0.30
CA LYS A 489 -32.60 -1.63 0.46
C LYS A 489 -32.70 -2.68 -0.65
N ASN A 490 -32.25 -2.33 -1.86
CA ASN A 490 -32.28 -3.16 -3.06
C ASN A 490 -30.87 -3.19 -3.68
N GLY A 491 -30.42 -4.33 -4.21
CA GLY A 491 -29.13 -4.45 -4.89
C GLY A 491 -28.58 -5.88 -4.97
N GLY A 492 -27.35 -6.01 -5.46
CA GLY A 492 -26.57 -7.25 -5.39
C GLY A 492 -26.25 -7.67 -3.95
N LYS A 493 -25.80 -8.92 -3.78
CA LYS A 493 -25.53 -9.53 -2.46
C LYS A 493 -24.48 -8.74 -1.64
N GLU A 494 -23.61 -7.99 -2.32
CA GLU A 494 -22.54 -7.19 -1.74
C GLU A 494 -23.05 -5.96 -0.96
N PHE A 495 -24.27 -5.50 -1.24
CA PHE A 495 -24.87 -4.36 -0.57
C PHE A 495 -25.72 -4.73 0.65
N ASN A 496 -26.00 -6.01 0.82
CA ASN A 496 -26.82 -6.50 1.91
C ASN A 496 -26.09 -6.31 3.23
N TYR A 497 -26.80 -5.76 4.21
CA TYR A 497 -26.33 -5.62 5.59
C TYR A 497 -25.03 -4.80 5.72
N LEU A 498 -24.79 -3.85 4.81
CA LEU A 498 -23.56 -3.06 4.79
C LEU A 498 -23.40 -2.20 6.05
N LYS A 499 -24.45 -1.50 6.48
CA LYS A 499 -24.43 -0.71 7.72
C LYS A 499 -24.28 -1.63 8.93
N THR A 500 -25.04 -2.72 8.97
CA THR A 500 -24.95 -3.71 10.04
C THR A 500 -23.54 -4.28 10.15
N LYS A 501 -22.89 -4.61 9.02
CA LYS A 501 -21.52 -5.12 9.00
C LYS A 501 -20.54 -4.12 9.60
N LEU A 502 -20.61 -2.84 9.21
CA LEU A 502 -19.72 -1.80 9.74
C LEU A 502 -19.87 -1.63 11.27
N LEU A 503 -21.10 -1.67 11.78
CA LEU A 503 -21.36 -1.61 13.22
C LEU A 503 -20.88 -2.87 13.94
N ALA A 504 -21.12 -4.04 13.33
CA ALA A 504 -20.71 -5.32 13.87
C ALA A 504 -19.19 -5.44 13.96
N ASP A 505 -18.47 -5.13 12.88
CA ASP A 505 -17.00 -5.16 12.86
C ASP A 505 -16.44 -4.22 13.93
N PHE A 506 -17.01 -3.02 14.11
CA PHE A 506 -16.56 -2.07 15.13
C PHE A 506 -16.81 -2.54 16.57
N PHE A 507 -18.05 -2.90 16.91
CA PHE A 507 -18.41 -3.27 18.28
C PHE A 507 -17.97 -4.68 18.68
N ASN A 508 -17.63 -5.56 17.73
CA ASN A 508 -17.05 -6.86 18.02
C ASN A 508 -15.56 -6.78 18.34
N CYS A 509 -14.88 -5.71 17.92
CA CYS A 509 -13.44 -5.52 18.14
C CYS A 509 -13.10 -4.79 19.45
N MET A 510 -14.08 -4.18 20.12
CA MET A 510 -13.82 -3.43 21.35
C MET A 510 -13.67 -4.35 22.57
N GLY A 511 -12.92 -3.89 23.57
CA GLY A 511 -12.86 -4.53 24.89
C GLY A 511 -14.22 -4.56 25.62
N PRO A 512 -14.30 -5.27 26.76
CA PRO A 512 -15.53 -5.41 27.54
C PRO A 512 -16.13 -4.06 27.94
N TRP A 513 -17.43 -4.05 28.21
CA TRP A 513 -18.20 -2.87 28.61
C TRP A 513 -19.07 -3.21 29.82
N GLU A 514 -19.36 -2.20 30.65
CA GLU A 514 -20.25 -2.36 31.79
C GLU A 514 -21.63 -1.70 31.55
N PRO A 515 -22.73 -2.26 32.09
CA PRO A 515 -24.06 -1.67 31.94
C PRO A 515 -24.16 -0.21 32.37
N LYS A 516 -23.45 0.20 33.42
CA LYS A 516 -23.39 1.59 33.91
C LYS A 516 -22.85 2.58 32.88
N GLU A 517 -21.99 2.13 31.96
CA GLU A 517 -21.46 2.99 30.91
C GLU A 517 -22.54 3.38 29.88
N LEU A 518 -23.61 2.57 29.77
CA LEU A 518 -24.74 2.83 28.87
C LEU A 518 -25.75 3.84 29.42
N GLU A 519 -25.62 4.30 30.67
CA GLU A 519 -26.42 5.41 31.21
C GLU A 519 -26.15 6.71 30.43
N ASN A 520 -24.95 6.87 29.87
CA ASN A 520 -24.57 7.98 29.02
C ASN A 520 -24.15 7.50 27.62
N LEU A 521 -25.13 7.10 26.81
CA LEU A 521 -24.89 6.57 25.46
C LEU A 521 -24.04 7.50 24.57
N PRO A 522 -24.25 8.84 24.53
CA PRO A 522 -23.36 9.73 23.77
C PRO A 522 -21.93 9.74 24.29
N GLY A 523 -21.75 9.71 25.61
CA GLY A 523 -20.43 9.61 26.24
C GLY A 523 -19.73 8.30 25.89
N PHE A 524 -20.45 7.18 25.91
CA PHE A 524 -19.93 5.87 25.55
C PHE A 524 -19.44 5.83 24.10
N ILE A 525 -20.28 6.22 23.14
CA ILE A 525 -19.88 6.22 21.71
C ILE A 525 -18.70 7.17 21.48
N LYS A 526 -18.70 8.37 22.10
CA LYS A 526 -17.57 9.30 22.01
C LYS A 526 -16.27 8.67 22.54
N LYS A 527 -16.32 8.01 23.70
CA LYS A 527 -15.18 7.28 24.26
C LYS A 527 -14.66 6.23 23.28
N ARG A 528 -15.54 5.40 22.71
CA ARG A 528 -15.14 4.35 21.75
C ARG A 528 -14.56 4.91 20.45
N ILE A 529 -15.13 5.99 19.90
CA ILE A 529 -14.58 6.65 18.71
C ILE A 529 -13.21 7.28 19.00
N ASN A 530 -13.03 7.91 20.16
CA ASN A 530 -11.74 8.47 20.53
C ASN A 530 -10.67 7.38 20.71
N GLN A 531 -11.03 6.24 21.32
CA GLN A 531 -10.18 5.06 21.40
C GLN A 531 -9.83 4.48 20.03
N TYR A 532 -10.77 4.57 19.07
CA TYR A 532 -10.51 4.22 17.68
C TYR A 532 -9.45 5.15 17.08
N PHE A 533 -9.62 6.47 17.19
CA PHE A 533 -8.65 7.43 16.65
C PHE A 533 -7.27 7.32 17.31
N SER A 534 -7.20 7.05 18.61
CA SER A 534 -5.95 6.87 19.35
C SER A 534 -5.33 5.48 19.21
N PHE A 535 -6.02 4.53 18.57
CA PHE A 535 -5.58 3.15 18.37
C PHE A 535 -5.22 2.38 19.66
N THR A 536 -6.00 2.53 20.73
CA THR A 536 -5.68 1.89 22.04
C THR A 536 -6.50 0.64 22.36
N GLU A 537 -7.62 0.40 21.69
CA GLU A 537 -8.58 -0.70 21.99
C GLU A 537 -9.09 -1.41 20.73
N PHE A 538 -8.47 -1.10 19.57
CA PHE A 538 -8.99 -1.45 18.25
C PHE A 538 -7.90 -2.08 17.36
N GLU A 539 -6.96 -2.81 17.97
CA GLU A 539 -5.82 -3.45 17.29
C GLU A 539 -6.25 -4.40 16.17
N SER A 540 -7.39 -5.07 16.33
CA SER A 540 -7.97 -5.99 15.35
C SER A 540 -8.76 -5.31 14.23
N HIS A 541 -9.16 -4.04 14.41
CA HIS A 541 -9.93 -3.28 13.43
C HIS A 541 -9.00 -2.40 12.58
N ARG A 542 -8.08 -3.00 11.83
CA ARG A 542 -7.07 -2.29 11.02
C ARG A 542 -7.67 -1.58 9.80
N SER A 543 -7.08 -0.45 9.39
CA SER A 543 -7.52 0.34 8.24
C SER A 543 -7.38 -0.40 6.90
N ARG A 544 -6.48 -1.39 6.81
CA ARG A 544 -6.31 -2.25 5.62
C ARG A 544 -7.61 -2.93 5.17
N SER A 545 -8.49 -3.23 6.13
CA SER A 545 -9.77 -3.90 5.89
C SER A 545 -10.72 -3.07 5.01
N ALA A 546 -10.51 -1.75 4.92
CA ALA A 546 -11.26 -0.87 4.01
C ALA A 546 -10.99 -1.17 2.52
N PHE A 547 -9.85 -1.79 2.20
CA PHE A 547 -9.36 -1.97 0.83
C PHE A 547 -9.67 -3.35 0.25
N THR A 548 -10.86 -3.92 0.53
CA THR A 548 -11.23 -5.31 0.13
C THR A 548 -11.11 -5.62 -1.37
N TYR A 549 -11.09 -4.60 -2.23
CA TYR A 549 -10.89 -4.72 -3.67
C TYR A 549 -9.42 -4.92 -4.08
N ILE A 550 -8.46 -4.52 -3.23
CA ILE A 550 -7.03 -4.81 -3.40
C ILE A 550 -6.78 -6.24 -2.92
N LYS A 551 -6.11 -7.04 -3.76
CA LYS A 551 -5.81 -8.45 -3.50
C LYS A 551 -4.35 -8.63 -3.15
N HIS A 552 -4.06 -9.77 -2.50
CA HIS A 552 -2.72 -10.17 -2.06
C HIS A 552 -2.12 -9.26 -0.97
N GLN A 553 -2.99 -8.70 -0.12
CA GLN A 553 -2.60 -7.93 1.05
C GLN A 553 -1.95 -8.85 2.09
N MET A 554 -0.86 -8.42 2.73
CA MET A 554 -0.06 -9.22 3.65
C MET A 554 -0.05 -8.60 5.07
N GLU A 555 -0.81 -9.17 6.00
CA GLU A 555 -1.03 -8.59 7.35
C GLU A 555 0.25 -8.47 8.21
N TYR A 556 1.27 -9.29 7.95
CA TYR A 556 2.52 -9.26 8.72
C TYR A 556 3.40 -8.03 8.44
N TYR A 557 3.03 -7.17 7.49
CA TYR A 557 3.66 -5.86 7.27
C TYR A 557 2.92 -4.71 7.96
N ASP A 558 1.83 -4.99 8.68
CA ASP A 558 1.08 -3.95 9.37
C ASP A 558 1.95 -3.31 10.47
N SER A 559 1.93 -1.98 10.53
CA SER A 559 2.65 -1.15 11.49
C SER A 559 1.66 -0.40 12.36
N ASP A 560 1.81 -0.50 13.68
CA ASP A 560 0.99 0.21 14.65
C ASP A 560 1.19 1.73 14.53
N ASP A 561 2.43 2.16 14.31
CA ASP A 561 2.77 3.58 14.15
C ASP A 561 2.10 4.18 12.91
N ASP A 562 2.10 3.45 11.79
CA ASP A 562 1.46 3.91 10.55
C ASP A 562 -0.05 3.95 10.68
N GLU A 563 -0.65 2.96 11.36
CA GLU A 563 -2.09 2.92 11.65
C GLU A 563 -2.48 4.09 12.57
N MET A 564 -1.72 4.34 13.65
CA MET A 564 -1.91 5.49 14.54
C MET A 564 -1.86 6.81 13.77
N LYS A 565 -0.86 6.97 12.91
CA LYS A 565 -0.72 8.17 12.07
C LYS A 565 -1.91 8.32 11.13
N MET A 566 -2.31 7.26 10.43
CA MET A 566 -3.46 7.29 9.51
C MET A 566 -4.77 7.68 10.21
N ARG A 567 -4.99 7.19 11.43
CA ARG A 567 -6.21 7.51 12.19
C ARG A 567 -6.22 8.93 12.73
N LYS A 568 -5.06 9.43 13.14
CA LYS A 568 -4.89 10.83 13.50
C LYS A 568 -5.13 11.74 12.29
N ASP A 569 -4.54 11.40 11.15
CA ASP A 569 -4.77 12.08 9.88
C ASP A 569 -6.28 12.08 9.51
N LEU A 570 -6.99 10.97 9.76
CA LEU A 570 -8.44 10.88 9.55
C LEU A 570 -9.23 11.78 10.52
N GLU A 571 -8.85 11.83 11.80
CA GLU A 571 -9.43 12.76 12.78
C GLU A 571 -9.26 14.23 12.33
N GLU A 572 -8.08 14.59 11.82
CA GLU A 572 -7.80 15.90 11.23
C GLU A 572 -8.72 16.20 10.03
N ILE A 573 -8.98 15.21 9.16
CA ILE A 573 -9.95 15.37 8.07
C ILE A 573 -11.36 15.67 8.58
N PHE A 574 -11.83 14.98 9.62
CA PHE A 574 -13.12 15.32 10.24
C PHE A 574 -13.12 16.73 10.85
N ALA A 575 -11.98 17.15 11.41
CA ALA A 575 -11.79 18.51 11.90
C ALA A 575 -11.68 19.57 10.79
N LEU A 576 -11.71 19.22 9.51
CA LEU A 576 -11.80 20.21 8.42
C LEU A 576 -13.24 20.44 7.95
N LEU A 577 -14.18 19.56 8.33
CA LEU A 577 -15.58 19.72 7.96
C LEU A 577 -16.20 20.94 8.66
N PRO A 578 -16.84 21.85 7.90
CA PRO A 578 -17.61 22.94 8.46
C PRO A 578 -18.88 22.44 9.14
N LYS A 579 -19.35 23.22 10.11
CA LYS A 579 -20.49 22.84 10.94
C LYS A 579 -21.79 22.90 10.15
N GLY A 580 -22.51 21.76 10.06
CA GLY A 580 -23.87 21.72 9.50
C GLY A 580 -23.97 21.91 7.99
N GLU A 581 -22.84 21.98 7.29
CA GLU A 581 -22.75 22.20 5.86
C GLU A 581 -22.39 20.90 5.12
N TRP A 582 -22.91 20.76 3.89
CA TRP A 582 -22.61 19.62 3.03
C TRP A 582 -21.37 19.88 2.21
N ILE A 583 -20.42 18.94 2.22
CA ILE A 583 -19.15 19.03 1.51
C ILE A 583 -19.01 17.84 0.57
N SER A 584 -18.48 18.10 -0.63
CA SER A 584 -18.11 17.06 -1.61
C SER A 584 -17.01 16.18 -1.03
N THR A 585 -17.23 14.86 -1.01
CA THR A 585 -16.22 13.91 -0.53
C THR A 585 -15.02 13.82 -1.46
N ASN A 586 -15.22 14.06 -2.75
CA ASN A 586 -14.14 14.14 -3.72
C ASN A 586 -13.23 15.36 -3.42
N ASN A 587 -13.82 16.52 -3.11
CA ASN A 587 -13.04 17.72 -2.76
C ASN A 587 -12.33 17.54 -1.41
N LEU A 588 -12.98 16.90 -0.44
CA LEU A 588 -12.36 16.55 0.84
C LEU A 588 -11.16 15.60 0.65
N ALA A 589 -11.31 14.55 -0.15
CA ALA A 589 -10.25 13.60 -0.42
C ALA A 589 -9.09 14.21 -1.20
N ARG A 590 -9.37 15.05 -2.20
CA ARG A 590 -8.33 15.79 -2.90
C ARG A 590 -7.59 16.69 -1.93
N MET A 591 -8.30 17.53 -1.17
CA MET A 591 -7.68 18.42 -0.20
C MET A 591 -6.74 17.66 0.74
N ALA A 592 -7.14 16.47 1.22
CA ALA A 592 -6.26 15.61 2.01
C ALA A 592 -4.99 15.22 1.25
N TYR A 593 -5.17 14.67 0.05
CA TYR A 593 -4.09 14.19 -0.81
C TYR A 593 -3.10 15.30 -1.21
N TYR A 594 -3.59 16.48 -1.62
CA TYR A 594 -2.77 17.63 -1.98
C TYR A 594 -2.02 18.24 -0.78
N ASN A 595 -2.54 18.08 0.44
CA ASN A 595 -1.86 18.48 1.67
C ASN A 595 -0.84 17.44 2.16
N GLY A 596 -0.62 16.35 1.40
CA GLY A 596 0.34 15.31 1.76
C GLY A 596 -0.14 14.36 2.85
N ILE A 597 -1.45 14.34 3.14
CA ILE A 597 -2.04 13.37 4.07
C ILE A 597 -2.07 12.00 3.39
N GLN A 598 -1.55 10.97 4.07
CA GLN A 598 -1.36 9.64 3.51
C GLN A 598 -2.28 8.62 4.18
N PHE A 599 -3.18 8.04 3.40
CA PHE A 599 -4.09 6.96 3.82
C PHE A 599 -3.68 5.60 3.28
N ASN A 600 -2.38 5.38 3.08
CA ASN A 600 -1.84 4.13 2.56
C ASN A 600 -1.42 3.20 3.70
N PRO A 601 -2.18 2.13 4.01
CA PRO A 601 -1.75 1.15 5.01
C PRO A 601 -0.67 0.19 4.49
N PHE A 602 -0.31 0.27 3.21
CA PHE A 602 0.69 -0.58 2.54
C PHE A 602 2.01 0.20 2.39
N ALA A 603 2.60 0.61 3.50
CA ALA A 603 3.76 1.52 3.53
C ALA A 603 5.03 0.90 2.94
N GLU A 604 5.12 -0.42 2.90
CA GLU A 604 6.30 -1.14 2.46
C GLU A 604 6.35 -1.27 0.93
N ASP A 605 7.36 -0.66 0.30
CA ASP A 605 7.56 -0.60 -1.17
C ASP A 605 7.42 -1.98 -1.87
N TYR A 606 7.83 -3.06 -1.21
CA TYR A 606 7.76 -4.41 -1.78
C TYR A 606 6.38 -5.05 -1.70
N GLU A 607 5.53 -4.69 -0.73
CA GLU A 607 4.14 -5.16 -0.71
C GLU A 607 3.41 -4.56 -1.91
N PHE A 608 3.65 -3.27 -2.14
CA PHE A 608 3.02 -2.48 -3.19
C PHE A 608 3.20 -3.05 -4.61
N ASP A 609 4.33 -3.73 -4.87
CA ASP A 609 4.65 -4.37 -6.15
C ASP A 609 3.80 -5.63 -6.43
N ASP A 610 3.33 -6.31 -5.38
CA ASP A 610 2.55 -7.54 -5.50
C ASP A 610 1.04 -7.31 -5.30
N LEU A 611 0.63 -6.15 -4.75
CA LEU A 611 -0.77 -5.76 -4.65
C LEU A 611 -1.39 -5.54 -6.03
N TYR A 612 -2.57 -6.11 -6.26
CA TYR A 612 -3.29 -5.95 -7.53
C TYR A 612 -4.79 -5.80 -7.36
N ILE A 613 -5.42 -5.18 -8.35
CA ILE A 613 -6.86 -5.12 -8.53
C ILE A 613 -7.22 -6.03 -9.70
N SER A 614 -8.27 -6.83 -9.52
CA SER A 614 -8.83 -7.62 -10.62
C SER A 614 -9.74 -6.74 -11.47
N ILE A 615 -9.35 -6.53 -12.73
CA ILE A 615 -10.12 -5.75 -13.71
C ILE A 615 -10.61 -6.67 -14.82
N LYS A 616 -11.73 -6.33 -15.47
CA LYS A 616 -12.17 -7.04 -16.66
C LYS A 616 -11.21 -6.73 -17.81
N SER A 617 -10.72 -7.77 -18.50
CA SER A 617 -9.84 -7.58 -19.65
C SER A 617 -10.62 -7.02 -20.84
N ASP A 618 -10.07 -5.99 -21.49
CA ASP A 618 -10.63 -5.44 -22.73
C ASP A 618 -10.46 -6.41 -23.91
N TYR A 619 -9.53 -7.37 -23.81
CA TYR A 619 -9.15 -8.28 -24.89
C TYR A 619 -9.83 -9.65 -24.83
N SER A 620 -10.45 -10.00 -23.70
CA SER A 620 -11.16 -11.28 -23.57
C SER A 620 -12.36 -11.20 -22.65
N TYR A 621 -13.52 -11.55 -23.17
CA TYR A 621 -14.82 -11.53 -22.49
C TYR A 621 -14.91 -12.51 -21.29
N ARG A 622 -13.90 -13.37 -21.08
CA ARG A 622 -13.88 -14.42 -20.04
C ARG A 622 -12.71 -14.34 -19.05
N ARG A 623 -11.74 -13.42 -19.20
CA ARG A 623 -10.54 -13.39 -18.34
C ARG A 623 -10.45 -12.10 -17.55
N MET A 624 -10.35 -12.24 -16.23
CA MET A 624 -9.99 -11.15 -15.33
C MET A 624 -8.48 -10.93 -15.44
N GLU A 625 -8.07 -9.68 -15.61
CA GLU A 625 -6.68 -9.28 -15.64
C GLU A 625 -6.26 -8.72 -14.28
N ARG A 626 -5.01 -9.00 -13.89
CA ARG A 626 -4.41 -8.43 -12.68
C ARG A 626 -3.72 -7.13 -13.07
N LYS A 627 -4.23 -6.00 -12.58
CA LYS A 627 -3.56 -4.72 -12.73
C LYS A 627 -2.95 -4.32 -11.39
N TYR A 628 -1.63 -4.24 -11.34
CA TYR A 628 -0.89 -3.95 -10.12
C TYR A 628 -1.15 -2.52 -9.65
N VAL A 629 -1.29 -2.37 -8.33
CA VAL A 629 -1.63 -1.12 -7.63
C VAL A 629 -0.60 -0.01 -7.93
N CYS A 630 0.68 -0.37 -8.11
CA CYS A 630 1.76 0.55 -8.50
C CYS A 630 1.59 1.26 -9.85
N HIS A 631 0.61 0.88 -10.66
CA HIS A 631 0.30 1.52 -11.95
C HIS A 631 -0.90 2.48 -11.90
N PHE A 632 -1.45 2.73 -10.71
CA PHE A 632 -2.60 3.63 -10.51
C PHE A 632 -2.21 4.87 -9.71
N SER A 633 -3.04 5.91 -9.79
CA SER A 633 -2.95 7.04 -8.86
C SER A 633 -3.37 6.59 -7.46
N MET A 634 -2.54 6.89 -6.46
CA MET A 634 -2.87 6.61 -5.05
C MET A 634 -4.18 7.27 -4.65
N TYR A 635 -4.49 8.43 -5.23
CA TYR A 635 -5.76 9.11 -5.01
C TYR A 635 -6.96 8.21 -5.34
N ASP A 636 -6.97 7.57 -6.52
CA ASP A 636 -8.13 6.84 -7.04
C ASP A 636 -8.35 5.49 -6.36
N ILE A 637 -7.26 4.82 -5.99
CA ILE A 637 -7.31 3.45 -5.48
C ILE A 637 -7.08 3.34 -3.99
N ILE A 638 -6.63 4.41 -3.31
CA ILE A 638 -6.36 4.42 -1.87
C ILE A 638 -7.12 5.56 -1.20
N THR A 639 -6.74 6.81 -1.45
CA THR A 639 -7.23 7.97 -0.66
C THR A 639 -8.75 8.15 -0.76
N LEU A 640 -9.31 8.24 -1.96
CA LEU A 640 -10.74 8.47 -2.15
C LEU A 640 -11.60 7.29 -1.66
N PRO A 641 -11.30 6.03 -2.02
CA PRO A 641 -12.05 4.89 -1.48
C PRO A 641 -11.96 4.78 0.04
N PHE A 642 -10.80 5.08 0.65
CA PHE A 642 -10.63 5.07 2.10
C PHE A 642 -11.54 6.09 2.76
N ILE A 643 -11.50 7.36 2.31
CA ILE A 643 -12.36 8.41 2.84
C ILE A 643 -13.83 8.04 2.67
N ASN A 644 -14.24 7.53 1.50
CA ASN A 644 -15.63 7.11 1.29
C ASN A 644 -16.05 6.00 2.27
N THR A 645 -15.19 4.99 2.46
CA THR A 645 -15.43 3.90 3.41
C THR A 645 -15.57 4.42 4.83
N MET A 646 -14.63 5.27 5.28
CA MET A 646 -14.64 5.85 6.62
C MET A 646 -15.88 6.73 6.84
N MET A 647 -16.27 7.54 5.86
CA MET A 647 -17.48 8.36 5.98
C MET A 647 -18.74 7.51 6.12
N PHE A 648 -18.87 6.41 5.38
CA PHE A 648 -19.96 5.45 5.59
C PHE A 648 -19.92 4.80 6.97
N PHE A 649 -18.73 4.46 7.47
CA PHE A 649 -18.54 3.90 8.81
C PHE A 649 -18.96 4.91 9.90
N PHE A 650 -18.40 6.11 9.89
CA PHE A 650 -18.73 7.16 10.86
C PHE A 650 -20.16 7.70 10.70
N GLY A 651 -20.77 7.57 9.51
CA GLY A 651 -22.19 7.81 9.31
C GLY A 651 -23.07 6.76 10.00
N ALA A 652 -22.61 5.52 10.12
CA ALA A 652 -23.32 4.47 10.84
C ALA A 652 -23.38 4.78 12.34
N LEU A 653 -22.31 5.40 12.86
CA LEU A 653 -22.19 5.89 14.23
C LEU A 653 -22.83 7.26 14.46
N GLY A 654 -23.40 7.88 13.41
CA GLY A 654 -24.11 9.16 13.49
C GLY A 654 -23.22 10.42 13.57
N MET A 655 -21.91 10.28 13.36
CA MET A 655 -20.96 11.40 13.37
C MET A 655 -21.14 12.31 12.14
N VAL A 656 -21.51 11.73 11.01
CA VAL A 656 -21.78 12.45 9.74
C VAL A 656 -23.09 11.99 9.10
N ASP A 657 -23.75 12.89 8.38
CA ASP A 657 -24.82 12.56 7.44
C ASP A 657 -24.22 12.30 6.05
N LEU A 658 -24.89 11.46 5.25
CA LEU A 658 -24.37 10.99 3.95
C LEU A 658 -25.34 11.35 2.82
N GLY A 659 -24.81 11.90 1.73
CA GLY A 659 -25.48 12.03 0.44
C GLY A 659 -24.83 11.10 -0.58
N TYR A 660 -25.56 10.09 -1.05
CA TYR A 660 -24.99 9.02 -1.87
C TYR A 660 -25.97 8.46 -2.90
N SER A 661 -25.39 7.82 -3.91
CA SER A 661 -26.08 7.07 -4.97
C SER A 661 -25.62 5.61 -4.96
N TYR A 662 -26.09 4.82 -5.93
CA TYR A 662 -25.49 3.49 -6.16
C TYR A 662 -24.02 3.65 -6.59
N PRO A 663 -23.13 2.73 -6.19
CA PRO A 663 -21.71 2.86 -6.47
C PRO A 663 -21.40 2.83 -7.97
N GLU A 664 -20.65 3.83 -8.42
CA GLU A 664 -20.18 3.94 -9.80
C GLU A 664 -18.78 4.53 -9.81
N ASN A 665 -17.89 3.92 -10.59
CA ASN A 665 -16.52 4.36 -10.77
C ASN A 665 -16.17 4.33 -12.26
N THR A 666 -15.76 5.49 -12.78
CA THR A 666 -15.44 5.66 -14.20
C THR A 666 -13.96 5.43 -14.51
N ILE A 667 -13.09 5.41 -13.48
CA ILE A 667 -11.63 5.29 -13.60
C ILE A 667 -11.21 3.83 -13.49
N CYS A 668 -11.58 3.17 -12.40
CA CYS A 668 -11.21 1.79 -12.12
C CYS A 668 -12.43 1.02 -11.64
N ARG A 669 -12.62 -0.21 -12.12
CA ARG A 669 -13.75 -1.07 -11.76
C ARG A 669 -13.24 -2.42 -11.33
N GLN A 670 -13.88 -2.99 -10.31
CA GLN A 670 -13.57 -4.34 -9.85
C GLN A 670 -14.27 -5.35 -10.76
N GLY A 671 -13.52 -6.03 -11.62
CA GLY A 671 -14.05 -7.00 -12.57
C GLY A 671 -15.15 -6.40 -13.45
N ASP A 672 -16.35 -6.99 -13.40
CA ASP A 672 -17.54 -6.59 -14.15
C ASP A 672 -18.46 -5.61 -13.39
N LYS A 673 -18.09 -5.21 -12.18
CA LYS A 673 -18.89 -4.27 -11.37
C LYS A 673 -18.83 -2.86 -11.93
N SER A 674 -19.84 -2.05 -11.65
CA SER A 674 -19.82 -0.63 -12.01
C SER A 674 -18.94 0.22 -11.10
N TRP A 675 -18.39 -0.36 -10.02
CA TRP A 675 -17.59 0.31 -8.99
C TRP A 675 -16.24 -0.39 -8.73
N LEU A 676 -15.30 0.33 -8.11
CA LEU A 676 -14.08 -0.24 -7.51
C LEU A 676 -14.37 -0.71 -6.08
N SER A 677 -14.98 0.17 -5.30
CA SER A 677 -15.40 -0.06 -3.93
C SER A 677 -16.91 0.07 -3.82
N ILE A 678 -17.52 -0.74 -2.95
CA ILE A 678 -18.96 -0.64 -2.63
C ILE A 678 -19.36 0.71 -2.02
N PHE A 679 -18.37 1.55 -1.68
CA PHE A 679 -18.55 2.89 -1.13
C PHE A 679 -18.41 4.01 -2.16
N ASP A 680 -18.12 3.71 -3.43
CA ASP A 680 -17.92 4.71 -4.51
C ASP A 680 -19.16 5.57 -4.81
N GLY A 681 -20.32 5.19 -4.26
CA GLY A 681 -21.56 5.95 -4.39
C GLY A 681 -21.63 7.23 -3.55
N LEU A 682 -20.71 7.43 -2.60
CA LEU A 682 -20.71 8.61 -1.73
C LEU A 682 -20.32 9.87 -2.51
N LYS A 683 -21.12 10.93 -2.38
CA LYS A 683 -20.89 12.22 -3.05
C LYS A 683 -20.69 13.36 -2.06
N TYR A 684 -21.49 13.38 -0.99
CA TYR A 684 -21.50 14.47 -0.04
C TYR A 684 -21.55 13.96 1.39
N VAL A 685 -20.94 14.70 2.30
CA VAL A 685 -20.96 14.45 3.75
C VAL A 685 -21.24 15.73 4.50
N ARG A 686 -21.85 15.61 5.67
CA ARG A 686 -22.09 16.74 6.57
C ARG A 686 -21.82 16.34 8.01
N LEU A 687 -21.03 17.13 8.73
CA LEU A 687 -20.77 16.92 10.15
C LEU A 687 -22.04 17.20 10.98
N THR A 688 -22.44 16.23 11.81
CA THR A 688 -23.63 16.36 12.67
C THR A 688 -23.31 17.13 13.97
N GLU A 689 -24.35 17.49 14.73
CA GLU A 689 -24.15 18.03 16.09
C GLU A 689 -23.46 17.02 17.02
N PHE A 690 -23.73 15.72 16.84
CA PHE A 690 -23.05 14.67 17.57
C PHE A 690 -21.58 14.56 17.15
N GLY A 691 -21.27 14.67 15.86
CA GLY A 691 -19.89 14.72 15.38
C GLY A 691 -19.11 15.91 15.94
N ASN A 692 -19.72 17.08 16.06
CA ASN A 692 -19.10 18.22 16.75
C ASN A 692 -18.83 17.95 18.24
N TYR A 693 -19.69 17.18 18.91
CA TYR A 693 -19.46 16.77 20.30
C TYR A 693 -18.30 15.77 20.43
N ILE A 694 -18.19 14.81 19.50
CA ILE A 694 -17.08 13.84 19.45
C ILE A 694 -15.75 14.59 19.30
N LEU A 695 -15.64 15.48 18.29
CA LEU A 695 -14.45 16.29 17.99
C LEU A 695 -14.15 17.39 19.03
N GLY A 696 -14.86 17.42 20.16
CA GLY A 696 -14.62 18.38 21.24
C GLY A 696 -15.05 19.84 20.95
N ARG A 697 -15.62 20.13 19.77
CA ARG A 697 -16.13 21.46 19.39
C ARG A 697 -17.39 21.86 20.16
N LYS A 698 -18.11 20.86 20.67
CA LYS A 698 -19.27 21.04 21.54
C LYS A 698 -19.02 20.33 22.87
N LYS A 699 -19.19 21.03 23.99
CA LYS A 699 -18.93 20.48 25.33
C LYS A 699 -20.02 19.52 25.83
N ARG A 700 -21.27 19.71 25.40
CA ARG A 700 -22.44 18.95 25.87
C ARG A 700 -23.31 18.51 24.70
N PHE A 701 -23.82 17.30 24.78
CA PHE A 701 -24.77 16.74 23.82
C PHE A 701 -25.77 15.87 24.59
N THR A 702 -27.05 16.09 24.33
CA THR A 702 -28.16 15.38 24.97
C THR A 702 -29.04 14.81 23.89
N VAL A 703 -29.54 13.60 24.13
CA VAL A 703 -30.48 12.92 23.25
C VAL A 703 -31.71 12.62 24.07
N ASP A 704 -32.88 12.94 23.53
CA ASP A 704 -34.14 12.53 24.11
C ASP A 704 -34.45 11.10 23.64
N ILE A 705 -34.18 10.12 24.50
CA ILE A 705 -34.39 8.70 24.22
C ILE A 705 -35.50 8.20 25.13
N LYS A 706 -36.59 7.71 24.54
CA LYS A 706 -37.61 6.98 25.28
C LYS A 706 -37.04 5.61 25.64
N ILE A 707 -36.56 5.46 26.87
CA ILE A 707 -36.19 4.15 27.41
C ILE A 707 -37.49 3.36 27.53
N GLN A 708 -37.61 2.30 26.73
CA GLN A 708 -38.73 1.39 26.84
C GLN A 708 -38.48 0.49 28.06
N SER A 709 -39.43 0.43 28.98
CA SER A 709 -39.34 -0.42 30.17
C SER A 709 -40.34 -1.56 30.06
N SER A 710 -39.86 -2.80 30.17
CA SER A 710 -40.73 -3.96 30.34
C SER A 710 -40.43 -4.68 31.66
N LYS A 711 -41.41 -5.44 32.17
CA LYS A 711 -41.25 -6.32 33.33
C LYS A 711 -41.34 -7.77 32.86
N ILE A 712 -40.40 -8.60 33.29
CA ILE A 712 -40.46 -10.06 33.12
C ILE A 712 -41.13 -10.63 34.36
N GLU A 713 -42.14 -11.46 34.15
CA GLU A 713 -42.80 -12.27 35.17
C GLU A 713 -42.51 -13.74 34.89
N ILE A 714 -42.31 -14.49 35.97
CA ILE A 714 -41.90 -15.88 35.94
C ILE A 714 -43.00 -16.69 36.58
N ASP A 715 -43.49 -17.69 35.86
CA ASP A 715 -44.54 -18.57 36.37
C ASP A 715 -43.97 -19.48 37.47
N GLU A 716 -44.68 -19.56 38.60
CA GLU A 716 -44.28 -20.35 39.78
C GLU A 716 -44.58 -21.86 39.61
N HIS A 717 -45.42 -22.22 38.65
CA HIS A 717 -45.96 -23.56 38.46
C HIS A 717 -45.65 -24.17 37.09
N LYS A 718 -45.15 -23.39 36.13
CA LYS A 718 -44.72 -23.83 34.80
C LYS A 718 -43.41 -23.17 34.41
N THR A 719 -42.65 -23.81 33.52
CA THR A 719 -41.47 -23.21 32.89
C THR A 719 -41.88 -22.21 31.81
N MET A 720 -42.57 -21.15 32.22
CA MET A 720 -43.04 -20.06 31.36
C MET A 720 -42.55 -18.70 31.85
N LEU A 721 -42.30 -17.82 30.90
CA LEU A 721 -41.88 -16.44 31.11
C LEU A 721 -42.86 -15.52 30.37
N SER A 722 -43.29 -14.44 31.03
CA SER A 722 -44.18 -13.44 30.45
C SER A 722 -43.54 -12.05 30.51
N MET A 723 -43.68 -11.28 29.44
CA MET A 723 -43.15 -9.92 29.33
C MET A 723 -44.31 -8.92 29.21
N TYR A 724 -44.32 -7.94 30.11
CA TYR A 724 -45.28 -6.84 30.10
C TYR A 724 -44.59 -5.54 29.67
N GLY A 725 -45.08 -4.95 28.59
CA GLY A 725 -44.42 -3.84 27.89
C GLY A 725 -43.56 -4.31 26.73
N GLU A 726 -42.94 -3.38 26.02
CA GLU A 726 -41.95 -3.69 24.99
C GLU A 726 -40.55 -3.31 25.48
N ASP A 727 -39.61 -4.23 25.35
CA ASP A 727 -38.18 -3.99 25.58
C ASP A 727 -37.42 -4.97 24.67
N PRO A 728 -36.75 -4.50 23.61
CA PRO A 728 -36.06 -5.36 22.66
C PRO A 728 -34.95 -6.21 23.30
N ILE A 729 -34.28 -5.71 24.34
CA ILE A 729 -33.20 -6.42 25.02
C ILE A 729 -33.79 -7.59 25.81
N LYS A 730 -34.81 -7.32 26.63
CA LYS A 730 -35.49 -8.38 27.41
C LYS A 730 -36.16 -9.40 26.50
N LYS A 731 -36.75 -8.96 25.40
CA LYS A 731 -37.31 -9.86 24.38
C LYS A 731 -36.24 -10.84 23.85
N MET A 732 -35.05 -10.33 23.54
CA MET A 732 -33.95 -11.14 23.05
C MET A 732 -33.43 -12.13 24.10
N VAL A 733 -33.34 -11.71 25.37
CA VAL A 733 -33.03 -12.60 26.50
C VAL A 733 -34.04 -13.76 26.58
N LEU A 734 -35.33 -13.47 26.47
CA LEU A 734 -36.39 -14.50 26.51
C LEU A 734 -36.32 -15.45 25.31
N GLU A 735 -36.05 -14.94 24.11
CA GLU A 735 -35.86 -15.75 22.89
C GLU A 735 -34.62 -16.65 22.92
N ALA A 736 -33.61 -16.31 23.75
CA ALA A 736 -32.40 -17.12 23.91
C ALA A 736 -32.64 -18.37 24.75
N VAL A 737 -33.59 -18.32 25.70
CA VAL A 737 -33.88 -19.42 26.64
C VAL A 737 -35.18 -20.16 26.34
N GLY A 738 -36.11 -19.55 25.61
CA GLY A 738 -37.47 -20.08 25.41
C GLY A 738 -38.02 -19.90 24.01
N GLN A 739 -39.01 -20.73 23.68
CA GLN A 739 -39.79 -20.61 22.46
C GLN A 739 -40.95 -19.64 22.68
N GLN A 740 -41.10 -18.67 21.78
CA GLN A 740 -42.24 -17.76 21.80
C GLN A 740 -43.55 -18.51 21.49
N ILE A 741 -44.55 -18.40 22.38
CA ILE A 741 -45.88 -18.99 22.19
C ILE A 741 -46.89 -17.93 21.72
N ASN A 742 -46.76 -16.71 22.21
CA ASN A 742 -47.54 -15.56 21.77
C ASN A 742 -46.69 -14.27 21.88
N LYS A 743 -47.27 -13.09 21.64
CA LYS A 743 -46.52 -11.82 21.64
C LYS A 743 -45.78 -11.51 22.96
N SER A 744 -46.27 -12.00 24.09
CA SER A 744 -45.76 -11.68 25.43
C SER A 744 -45.26 -12.89 26.23
N SER A 745 -45.54 -14.13 25.81
CA SER A 745 -45.24 -15.34 26.59
C SER A 745 -44.30 -16.29 25.85
N TYR A 746 -43.37 -16.85 26.63
CA TYR A 746 -42.30 -17.75 26.19
C TYR A 746 -42.33 -19.00 27.04
N MET A 747 -42.29 -20.17 26.39
CA MET A 747 -42.22 -21.46 27.06
C MET A 747 -40.79 -21.99 26.99
N VAL A 748 -40.28 -22.45 28.13
CA VAL A 748 -38.97 -23.07 28.24
C VAL A 748 -39.15 -24.57 28.41
N ASN A 749 -38.52 -25.33 27.51
CA ASN A 749 -38.46 -26.78 27.50
C ASN A 749 -37.06 -27.23 27.07
N TYR A 750 -36.79 -28.53 27.04
CA TYR A 750 -35.45 -29.02 26.66
C TYR A 750 -35.00 -28.52 25.28
N GLU A 751 -35.87 -28.56 24.28
CA GLU A 751 -35.52 -28.16 22.91
C GLU A 751 -35.16 -26.67 22.81
N SER A 752 -35.98 -25.80 23.39
CA SER A 752 -35.76 -24.35 23.37
C SER A 752 -34.58 -23.94 24.25
N PHE A 753 -34.46 -24.51 25.45
CA PHE A 753 -33.40 -24.17 26.38
C PHE A 753 -32.04 -24.68 25.90
N LEU A 754 -31.94 -25.93 25.45
CA LEU A 754 -30.69 -26.53 24.99
C LEU A 754 -30.34 -26.19 23.53
N LYS A 755 -31.14 -25.34 22.89
CA LYS A 755 -30.83 -24.83 21.56
C LYS A 755 -29.43 -24.23 21.52
N ASP A 756 -28.64 -24.66 20.54
CA ASP A 756 -27.24 -24.28 20.31
C ASP A 756 -26.24 -24.71 21.42
N CYS A 757 -26.64 -25.57 22.37
CA CYS A 757 -25.72 -26.15 23.35
C CYS A 757 -25.14 -27.47 22.81
N THR A 758 -23.81 -27.61 22.86
CA THR A 758 -23.10 -28.81 22.37
C THR A 758 -22.22 -29.46 23.42
N THR A 759 -21.87 -28.73 24.48
CA THR A 759 -21.01 -29.18 25.57
C THR A 759 -21.66 -28.97 26.94
N HIS A 760 -21.14 -29.63 27.97
CA HIS A 760 -21.54 -29.41 29.37
C HIS A 760 -21.42 -27.95 29.79
N LYS A 761 -20.30 -27.33 29.41
CA LYS A 761 -20.03 -25.95 29.71
C LYS A 761 -21.05 -25.01 29.07
N ASP A 762 -21.55 -25.32 27.86
CA ASP A 762 -22.58 -24.51 27.20
C ASP A 762 -23.87 -24.48 28.02
N VAL A 763 -24.25 -25.62 28.61
CA VAL A 763 -25.46 -25.75 29.43
C VAL A 763 -25.30 -24.99 30.75
N GLU A 764 -24.17 -25.14 31.43
CA GLU A 764 -23.85 -24.39 32.65
C GLU A 764 -23.88 -22.88 32.40
N ASN A 765 -23.23 -22.42 31.33
CA ASN A 765 -23.23 -21.02 30.92
C ASN A 765 -24.65 -20.52 30.62
N LYS A 766 -25.51 -21.36 30.05
CA LYS A 766 -26.89 -20.97 29.71
C LYS A 766 -27.80 -20.89 30.94
N ILE A 767 -27.57 -21.73 31.94
CA ILE A 767 -28.21 -21.61 33.26
C ILE A 767 -27.74 -20.32 33.95
N GLN A 768 -26.45 -20.03 33.93
CA GLN A 768 -25.91 -18.80 34.50
C GLN A 768 -26.47 -17.56 33.80
N PHE A 769 -26.51 -17.58 32.46
CA PHE A 769 -27.14 -16.53 31.65
C PHE A 769 -28.59 -16.26 32.06
N PHE A 770 -29.39 -17.31 32.30
CA PHE A 770 -30.75 -17.16 32.80
C PHE A 770 -30.76 -16.45 34.16
N ARG A 771 -29.88 -16.82 35.08
CA ARG A 771 -29.83 -16.22 36.41
C ARG A 771 -29.45 -14.74 36.38
N ASP A 772 -28.48 -14.40 35.54
CA ASP A 772 -27.95 -13.04 35.45
C ASP A 772 -28.93 -12.08 34.76
N ASN A 773 -29.74 -12.58 33.82
CA ASN A 773 -30.57 -11.73 32.94
C ASN A 773 -32.08 -11.81 33.21
N ILE A 774 -32.56 -12.84 33.89
CA ILE A 774 -33.99 -13.05 34.14
C ILE A 774 -34.29 -12.99 35.64
N VAL A 775 -33.73 -13.92 36.43
CA VAL A 775 -33.86 -13.90 37.90
C VAL A 775 -32.74 -14.70 38.56
N GLU A 776 -32.07 -14.11 39.55
CA GLU A 776 -30.97 -14.76 40.25
C GLU A 776 -31.41 -16.05 40.97
N LYS A 777 -32.58 -15.99 41.62
CA LYS A 777 -33.19 -17.07 42.40
C LYS A 777 -34.59 -17.40 41.86
N PRO A 778 -34.68 -18.30 40.87
CA PRO A 778 -35.96 -18.67 40.27
C PRO A 778 -36.80 -19.57 41.18
N PRO A 779 -38.11 -19.70 40.92
CA PRO A 779 -38.99 -20.62 41.65
C PRO A 779 -38.51 -22.07 41.58
N ILE A 780 -38.96 -22.89 42.54
CA ILE A 780 -38.53 -24.30 42.70
C ILE A 780 -38.68 -25.12 41.42
N ILE A 781 -39.71 -24.87 40.61
CA ILE A 781 -39.92 -25.61 39.36
C ILE A 781 -38.78 -25.42 38.36
N TRP A 782 -38.20 -24.22 38.29
CA TRP A 782 -37.06 -23.91 37.43
C TRP A 782 -35.76 -24.51 37.95
N GLU A 783 -35.56 -24.47 39.28
CA GLU A 783 -34.43 -25.16 39.91
C GLU A 783 -34.50 -26.68 39.66
N GLY A 784 -35.71 -27.26 39.69
CA GLY A 784 -35.95 -28.65 39.31
C GLY A 784 -35.57 -28.90 37.84
N PHE A 785 -36.06 -28.07 36.92
CA PHE A 785 -35.72 -28.16 35.50
C PHE A 785 -34.20 -28.08 35.26
N PHE A 786 -33.49 -27.12 35.86
CA PHE A 786 -32.03 -26.99 35.71
C PHE A 786 -31.27 -28.20 36.24
N LYS A 787 -31.66 -28.72 37.40
CA LYS A 787 -31.08 -29.95 37.95
C LYS A 787 -31.31 -31.14 37.02
N GLU A 788 -32.51 -31.28 36.47
CA GLU A 788 -32.80 -32.35 35.52
C GLU A 788 -32.00 -32.23 34.23
N VAL A 789 -31.87 -31.02 33.68
CA VAL A 789 -31.05 -30.76 32.50
C VAL A 789 -29.60 -31.18 32.73
N LEU A 790 -29.02 -30.76 33.86
CA LEU A 790 -27.64 -31.12 34.23
C LEU A 790 -27.49 -32.63 34.50
N ALA A 791 -28.46 -33.26 35.16
CA ALA A 791 -28.42 -34.70 35.46
C ALA A 791 -28.52 -35.58 34.21
N ARG A 792 -29.16 -35.09 33.14
CA ARG A 792 -29.28 -35.79 31.86
C ARG A 792 -28.04 -35.61 30.97
N MET A 793 -27.03 -34.87 31.42
CA MET A 793 -25.79 -34.70 30.67
C MET A 793 -24.95 -35.98 30.71
N ASN A 794 -24.44 -36.38 29.54
CA ASN A 794 -23.67 -37.62 29.34
C ASN A 794 -24.40 -38.90 29.77
N PRO A 795 -25.60 -39.20 29.22
CA PRO A 795 -26.34 -40.41 29.58
C PRO A 795 -25.70 -41.71 29.04
N LEU A 796 -24.64 -41.59 28.25
CA LEU A 796 -23.95 -42.69 27.60
C LEU A 796 -22.47 -42.65 27.96
N GLU A 797 -21.96 -43.76 28.47
CA GLU A 797 -20.52 -43.94 28.70
C GLU A 797 -19.90 -44.67 27.51
N PRO A 798 -18.81 -44.15 26.92
CA PRO A 798 -18.10 -44.85 25.87
C PRO A 798 -17.44 -46.11 26.43
N VAL A 799 -17.95 -47.28 26.06
CA VAL A 799 -17.29 -48.56 26.36
C VAL A 799 -16.16 -48.75 25.36
N GLN A 800 -14.93 -48.43 25.78
CA GLN A 800 -13.76 -48.63 24.93
C GLN A 800 -13.44 -50.12 24.76
N VAL A 801 -12.90 -50.49 23.58
CA VAL A 801 -12.30 -51.82 23.29
C VAL A 801 -13.32 -52.96 23.10
N MET A 802 -14.34 -52.73 22.29
CA MET A 802 -15.25 -53.77 21.77
C MET A 802 -14.99 -54.00 20.27
N ALA A 803 -14.81 -55.26 19.88
CA ALA A 803 -14.81 -55.68 18.49
C ALA A 803 -16.22 -56.08 18.07
N VAL A 804 -16.68 -55.55 16.94
CA VAL A 804 -18.00 -55.84 16.35
C VAL A 804 -17.81 -56.83 15.21
N PHE A 805 -18.45 -57.98 15.27
CA PHE A 805 -18.45 -58.97 14.18
C PHE A 805 -19.86 -59.20 13.67
N ARG A 806 -20.01 -59.25 12.35
CA ARG A 806 -21.25 -59.71 11.72
C ARG A 806 -21.18 -61.22 11.52
N VAL A 807 -22.13 -61.92 12.11
CA VAL A 807 -22.30 -63.37 11.96
C VAL A 807 -22.97 -63.62 10.60
N LYS A 808 -22.42 -64.56 9.82
CA LYS A 808 -23.10 -65.04 8.62
C LYS A 808 -24.41 -65.72 9.02
N GLN A 809 -25.42 -65.71 8.16
CA GLN A 809 -26.72 -66.37 8.41
C GLN A 809 -26.63 -67.90 8.30
N ASP A 810 -25.72 -68.47 9.06
CA ASP A 810 -25.51 -69.90 9.22
C ASP A 810 -26.29 -70.34 10.47
N ARG A 811 -27.28 -71.21 10.27
CA ARG A 811 -28.17 -71.66 11.35
C ARG A 811 -27.40 -72.37 12.48
N GLU A 812 -26.32 -73.07 12.14
CA GLU A 812 -25.54 -73.82 13.11
C GLU A 812 -24.66 -72.89 13.94
N LEU A 813 -23.94 -71.96 13.30
CA LEU A 813 -23.15 -70.94 14.01
C LEU A 813 -24.01 -70.07 14.93
N LEU A 814 -25.21 -69.69 14.47
CA LEU A 814 -26.17 -68.93 15.27
C LEU A 814 -26.67 -69.73 16.48
N SER A 815 -26.97 -71.02 16.29
CA SER A 815 -27.33 -71.92 17.38
C SER A 815 -26.20 -72.04 18.41
N ILE A 816 -24.96 -72.20 17.95
CA ILE A 816 -23.77 -72.31 18.79
C ILE A 816 -23.53 -71.03 19.59
N LEU A 817 -23.57 -69.86 18.95
CA LEU A 817 -23.45 -68.57 19.64
C LEU A 817 -24.59 -68.35 20.65
N ALA A 818 -25.76 -68.97 20.43
CA ALA A 818 -26.92 -68.88 21.31
C ALA A 818 -26.96 -69.94 22.42
N THR A 819 -26.21 -71.04 22.35
CA THR A 819 -26.31 -72.17 23.28
C THR A 819 -25.01 -72.49 24.02
N ASP A 820 -23.85 -72.27 23.42
CA ASP A 820 -22.55 -72.61 24.01
C ASP A 820 -22.25 -71.79 25.27
N LYS A 821 -21.96 -72.49 26.37
CA LYS A 821 -21.78 -71.89 27.70
C LYS A 821 -20.52 -71.01 27.81
N ILE A 822 -19.52 -71.20 26.95
CA ILE A 822 -18.26 -70.44 26.98
C ILE A 822 -18.40 -69.19 26.12
N LEU A 823 -18.94 -69.31 24.91
CA LEU A 823 -19.18 -68.18 24.02
C LEU A 823 -20.15 -67.16 24.65
N LYS A 824 -21.21 -67.62 25.33
CA LYS A 824 -22.15 -66.75 26.05
C LYS A 824 -21.51 -65.82 27.08
N LYS A 825 -20.35 -66.19 27.65
CA LYS A 825 -19.66 -65.36 28.66
C LYS A 825 -18.88 -64.20 28.05
N HIS A 826 -18.50 -64.32 26.79
CA HIS A 826 -17.60 -63.36 26.11
C HIS A 826 -18.23 -62.67 24.91
N VAL A 827 -19.38 -63.19 24.45
CA VAL A 827 -20.14 -62.67 23.30
C VAL A 827 -21.43 -62.02 23.80
N ILE A 828 -21.56 -60.73 23.55
CA ILE A 828 -22.83 -60.01 23.69
C ILE A 828 -23.52 -60.06 22.32
N LYS A 829 -24.74 -60.60 22.29
CA LYS A 829 -25.55 -60.68 21.07
C LYS A 829 -26.20 -59.33 20.82
N ALA A 830 -26.01 -58.79 19.63
CA ALA A 830 -26.63 -57.55 19.17
C ALA A 830 -27.59 -57.84 18.01
N GLU A 831 -28.42 -56.87 17.65
CA GLU A 831 -29.38 -57.02 16.55
C GLU A 831 -28.68 -57.16 15.18
N ASN A 832 -29.46 -57.56 14.16
CA ASN A 832 -29.00 -57.73 12.78
C ASN A 832 -27.82 -58.70 12.61
N TYR A 833 -27.81 -59.78 13.39
CA TYR A 833 -26.76 -60.81 13.39
C TYR A 833 -25.37 -60.27 13.74
N HIS A 834 -25.28 -59.23 14.58
CA HIS A 834 -24.00 -58.76 15.11
C HIS A 834 -23.71 -59.37 16.47
N ILE A 835 -22.42 -59.54 16.75
CA ILE A 835 -21.92 -59.86 18.07
C ILE A 835 -20.87 -58.84 18.49
N LEU A 836 -20.89 -58.53 19.77
CA LEU A 836 -19.97 -57.62 20.43
C LEU A 836 -19.08 -58.44 21.36
N VAL A 837 -17.77 -58.34 21.19
CA VAL A 837 -16.78 -59.07 21.99
C VAL A 837 -15.75 -58.08 22.52
N LYS A 838 -15.45 -58.11 23.81
CA LYS A 838 -14.33 -57.33 24.36
C LYS A 838 -13.05 -57.77 23.65
N THR A 839 -12.24 -56.84 23.14
CA THR A 839 -11.04 -57.21 22.37
C THR A 839 -10.07 -58.09 23.19
N THR A 840 -10.03 -57.92 24.51
CA THR A 840 -9.26 -58.77 25.44
C THR A 840 -9.74 -60.22 25.49
N ASP A 841 -11.02 -60.48 25.27
CA ASP A 841 -11.63 -61.81 25.27
C ASP A 841 -11.75 -62.42 23.87
N PHE A 842 -11.43 -61.65 22.82
CA PHE A 842 -11.54 -62.13 21.44
C PHE A 842 -10.69 -63.38 21.18
N SER A 843 -9.50 -63.48 21.78
CA SER A 843 -8.66 -64.68 21.68
C SER A 843 -9.34 -65.94 22.24
N LYS A 844 -10.14 -65.80 23.30
CA LYS A 844 -10.91 -66.90 23.92
C LYS A 844 -12.07 -67.30 23.02
N VAL A 845 -12.78 -66.32 22.45
CA VAL A 845 -13.87 -66.54 21.48
C VAL A 845 -13.32 -67.24 20.23
N LYS A 846 -12.21 -66.77 19.66
CA LYS A 846 -11.56 -67.36 18.49
C LYS A 846 -11.12 -68.80 18.74
N LYS A 847 -10.49 -69.09 19.89
CA LYS A 847 -10.12 -70.46 20.28
C LYS A 847 -11.35 -71.37 20.44
N ARG A 848 -12.43 -70.87 21.05
CA ARG A 848 -13.65 -71.66 21.25
C ARG A 848 -14.39 -71.93 19.95
N LEU A 849 -14.49 -70.94 19.06
CA LEU A 849 -15.08 -71.13 17.74
C LEU A 849 -14.26 -72.10 16.89
N ALA A 850 -12.92 -72.01 16.92
CA ALA A 850 -12.05 -72.94 16.22
C ALA A 850 -12.24 -74.40 16.71
N PHE A 851 -12.38 -74.60 18.03
CA PHE A 851 -12.72 -75.90 18.62
C PHE A 851 -14.07 -76.45 18.10
N LEU A 852 -15.02 -75.57 17.77
CA LEU A 852 -16.33 -75.91 17.24
C LEU A 852 -16.37 -75.94 15.70
N GLY A 853 -15.21 -75.90 15.03
CA GLY A 853 -15.10 -75.97 13.57
C GLY A 853 -15.20 -74.64 12.82
N PHE A 854 -15.32 -73.50 13.52
CA PHE A 854 -15.45 -72.17 12.93
C PHE A 854 -14.19 -71.34 13.11
N PHE A 855 -13.57 -70.94 12.00
CA PHE A 855 -12.35 -70.11 12.02
C PHE A 855 -12.67 -68.67 11.66
N ILE A 856 -12.21 -67.75 12.52
CA ILE A 856 -12.28 -66.30 12.28
C ILE A 856 -10.86 -65.80 12.11
N ARG A 857 -10.64 -64.96 11.09
CA ARG A 857 -9.32 -64.35 10.83
C ARG A 857 -8.97 -63.35 11.93
#